data_AF-A0A454TLV0-F1
#
_entry.id   AF-A0A454TLV0-F1
#
_cell.length_a   1.000
_cell.length_b   1.000
_cell.length_c   1.000
_cell.angle_alpha   90.00
_cell.angle_beta   90.00
_cell.angle_gamma   90.00
#
_symmetry.space_group_name_H-M   'P 1'
#
loop_
_entity.id
_entity.type
_entity.pdbx_description
1 polymer ?
#
loop_
_entity_poly.entity_id
_entity_poly.type
_entity_poly.pdbx_seq_one_letter_code
_entity_poly.pdbx_strand_id
1 'polypeptide(L)'
;MFGKLVALGYSREQIRKLKQESLSEIAKYHTTLTGQGFTHADICRISRRRQSLRVVARNYPELAAALPELTRAHIVDIARQRSGDLALQALLPVATALTAAPLRLSASQIATVAQYGERPAIQALYRLRRKLTRAPLHLTPQQVVAIASNTGGKRALEAVCVQLPVLRAAPYRLSTEQVVAIASNKGGKQALEAVKAHLLDLLGAPYVLDTEQVVAIASHNGGKQALEAVKADLLDLRGAPYALSTEQVVAIASHNGGKQALEAVKADLLELRGAPYALSTEQVVAIASHNGGKQALEAVKAHLLDLRGAPYALSTAQVVAIASHNGGKQALEAVKAQLLDLRGAPYALSTAQVVAIASNGGGKQALEGIGEQLRKLRTAPYGLSTEQVVAIASNKGGKQALEAVKAQLLELRGAPYALSTAQVVAIASHDGGKQALEAVGTQLVALRAAPYALSTEQVVAIASHDGGKQALEAVGAQLVALRAAPYALSTEQVVAIASSHGGKQALEAVRALFPDLRAAPYALSTAQLVAIASNPGGKQALEAVRALFRELRAAPYALSTEQVVAIASNHGGKQALEAVRALFRGLRAAPYGLSTAQVVAIASSNGGKQALEAVWALLPVLRATPYDLNTAQVVAIASHDGGKPALEAVWAKLPVLRGVPYALSTAQVVAIACISGQQALEAIEAHMPTLRQAPHSLSPERVAAIACIGGRSAVEAVRQGLPVKAIRRIRREKAPVAGPPPASLGPTPQELVAVLHFFRAHQQPRQAFVDALAAFQTTRPALLRLLSSVGVTEIEALGGTIPDATERWQRLLGRLGFRPATGAAAPSPDSLQGFAQSLERTLGSPGMAGQSACSPHRKRPAETAIAPRSIRRRPNNAGQPSEPWPDQLAWLQRRKRTARSHIRADSAASVPANLHLGTRAQFTPDRLRAEPGPIMQAHTSPASVSFGSHVAFEPGLPDPGTPTSADLASFEAEPFGVGPLDFHLDWLLQILEA
;
A
#
# COMPACT_ATOMS: atom_id res chain seq x y z
N MET A 1 25.06 21.24 -47.07
CA MET A 1 25.08 20.86 -45.63
C MET A 1 24.95 19.36 -45.37
N PHE A 2 23.90 18.67 -45.84
CA PHE A 2 23.64 17.24 -45.54
C PHE A 2 24.90 16.34 -45.62
N GLY A 3 25.62 16.35 -46.74
CA GLY A 3 26.85 15.56 -46.92
C GLY A 3 27.96 15.84 -45.90
N LYS A 4 28.12 17.09 -45.43
CA LYS A 4 29.10 17.42 -44.38
C LYS A 4 28.76 16.75 -43.03
N LEU A 5 27.48 16.52 -42.72
CA LEU A 5 27.10 15.80 -41.50
C LEU A 5 27.24 14.28 -41.66
N VAL A 6 27.01 13.73 -42.86
CA VAL A 6 27.30 12.31 -43.15
C VAL A 6 28.81 12.04 -43.03
N ALA A 7 29.66 12.92 -43.54
CA ALA A 7 31.12 12.84 -43.38
C ALA A 7 31.61 12.97 -41.93
N LEU A 8 30.81 13.57 -41.04
CA LEU A 8 31.06 13.63 -39.59
C LEU A 8 30.38 12.46 -38.83
N GLY A 9 30.00 11.39 -39.52
CA GLY A 9 29.47 10.15 -38.93
C GLY A 9 28.00 10.20 -38.49
N TYR A 10 27.24 11.27 -38.78
CA TYR A 10 25.81 11.30 -38.46
C TYR A 10 25.01 10.44 -39.44
N SER A 11 24.14 9.57 -38.92
CA SER A 11 23.30 8.71 -39.76
C SER A 11 22.24 9.52 -40.50
N ARG A 12 21.83 9.06 -41.70
CA ARG A 12 20.73 9.69 -42.48
C ARG A 12 19.47 9.89 -41.64
N GLU A 13 19.20 8.98 -40.71
CA GLU A 13 18.03 8.99 -39.83
C GLU A 13 18.16 9.91 -38.60
N GLN A 14 19.39 10.19 -38.13
CA GLN A 14 19.65 11.30 -37.22
C GLN A 14 19.43 12.63 -37.93
N ILE A 15 19.98 12.79 -39.14
CA ILE A 15 19.91 14.07 -39.89
C ILE A 15 18.46 14.44 -40.23
N ARG A 16 17.59 13.49 -40.60
CA ARG A 16 16.14 13.72 -40.78
C ARG A 16 15.40 14.21 -39.53
N LYS A 17 15.92 13.94 -38.33
CA LYS A 17 15.33 14.34 -37.04
C LYS A 17 15.90 15.65 -36.50
N LEU A 18 16.92 16.20 -37.16
CA LEU A 18 17.49 17.51 -36.87
C LEU A 18 16.68 18.62 -37.56
N LYS A 19 16.67 19.81 -36.97
CA LYS A 19 16.13 21.00 -37.63
C LYS A 19 17.13 21.55 -38.66
N GLN A 20 16.62 22.00 -39.80
CA GLN A 20 17.39 22.65 -40.87
C GLN A 20 18.27 23.81 -40.35
N GLU A 21 17.70 24.66 -39.48
CA GLU A 21 18.37 25.81 -38.84
C GLU A 21 19.55 25.43 -37.92
N SER A 22 19.63 24.19 -37.44
CA SER A 22 20.69 23.73 -36.54
C SER A 22 21.85 23.05 -37.26
N LEU A 23 21.69 22.64 -38.53
CA LEU A 23 22.67 21.81 -39.24
C LEU A 23 24.04 22.49 -39.40
N SER A 24 24.06 23.82 -39.55
CA SER A 24 25.27 24.63 -39.64
C SER A 24 26.04 24.70 -38.31
N GLU A 25 25.35 24.96 -37.20
CA GLU A 25 26.00 25.01 -35.88
C GLU A 25 26.49 23.62 -35.43
N ILE A 26 25.78 22.54 -35.78
CA ILE A 26 26.24 21.17 -35.50
C ILE A 26 27.56 20.93 -36.22
N ALA A 27 27.65 21.20 -37.52
CA ALA A 27 28.89 21.03 -38.27
C ALA A 27 30.02 21.94 -37.76
N LYS A 28 29.69 23.13 -37.23
CA LYS A 28 30.64 24.10 -36.69
C LYS A 28 31.23 23.71 -35.32
N TYR A 29 30.42 23.12 -34.43
CA TYR A 29 30.86 22.76 -33.07
C TYR A 29 31.06 21.26 -32.85
N HIS A 30 30.84 20.41 -33.84
CA HIS A 30 30.94 18.95 -33.70
C HIS A 30 32.30 18.51 -33.14
N THR A 31 33.41 18.95 -33.74
CA THR A 31 34.77 18.57 -33.32
C THR A 31 35.10 19.04 -31.90
N THR A 32 34.63 20.23 -31.50
CA THR A 32 34.76 20.74 -30.13
C THR A 32 33.97 19.88 -29.14
N LEU A 33 32.73 19.51 -29.49
CA LEU A 33 31.85 18.73 -28.62
C LEU A 33 32.27 17.26 -28.51
N THR A 34 32.73 16.62 -29.58
CA THR A 34 33.28 15.26 -29.53
C THR A 34 34.62 15.22 -28.79
N GLY A 35 35.49 16.22 -28.96
CA GLY A 35 36.71 16.39 -28.16
C GLY A 35 36.44 16.60 -26.67
N GLN A 36 35.29 17.18 -26.31
CA GLN A 36 34.82 17.30 -24.93
C GLN A 36 34.14 16.01 -24.40
N GLY A 37 33.96 14.98 -25.25
CA GLY A 37 33.36 13.69 -24.90
C GLY A 37 31.82 13.63 -25.00
N PHE A 38 31.18 14.53 -25.77
CA PHE A 38 29.75 14.40 -26.11
C PHE A 38 29.55 13.49 -27.33
N THR A 39 28.57 12.59 -27.27
CA THR A 39 28.26 11.69 -28.39
C THR A 39 27.47 12.40 -29.49
N HIS A 40 27.41 11.83 -30.70
CA HIS A 40 26.50 12.29 -31.76
C HIS A 40 25.05 12.37 -31.28
N ALA A 41 24.61 11.46 -30.40
CA ALA A 41 23.27 11.48 -29.82
C ALA A 41 23.04 12.67 -28.87
N ASP A 42 24.05 13.05 -28.08
CA ASP A 42 24.02 14.21 -27.20
C ASP A 42 24.00 15.52 -27.99
N ILE A 43 24.84 15.62 -29.03
CA ILE A 43 24.84 16.77 -29.94
C ILE A 43 23.46 16.89 -30.62
N CYS A 44 22.84 15.78 -31.04
CA CYS A 44 21.46 15.75 -31.55
C CYS A 44 20.36 16.09 -30.50
N ARG A 45 20.63 15.95 -29.19
CA ARG A 45 19.72 16.37 -28.10
C ARG A 45 19.84 17.88 -27.85
N ILE A 46 21.07 18.40 -27.76
CA ILE A 46 21.39 19.81 -27.57
C ILE A 46 20.87 20.63 -28.77
N SER A 47 21.10 20.18 -29.99
CA SER A 47 20.78 20.89 -31.24
C SER A 47 19.30 21.18 -31.49
N ARG A 48 18.39 20.62 -30.66
CA ARG A 48 16.98 21.05 -30.59
C ARG A 48 16.84 22.55 -30.26
N ARG A 49 17.89 23.13 -29.67
CA ARG A 49 18.07 24.57 -29.39
C ARG A 49 19.39 25.01 -30.03
N ARG A 50 19.30 25.72 -31.17
CA ARG A 50 20.46 26.19 -31.95
C ARG A 50 21.50 26.92 -31.09
N GLN A 51 21.06 27.80 -30.19
CA GLN A 51 21.93 28.62 -29.34
C GLN A 51 22.68 27.79 -28.27
N SER A 52 22.08 26.69 -27.78
CA SER A 52 22.68 25.81 -26.77
C SER A 52 23.95 25.12 -27.25
N LEU A 53 24.07 24.78 -28.55
CA LEU A 53 25.28 24.18 -29.11
C LEU A 53 26.51 25.06 -28.87
N ARG A 54 26.39 26.36 -29.19
CA ARG A 54 27.45 27.36 -29.00
C ARG A 54 27.83 27.53 -27.52
N VAL A 55 26.85 27.48 -26.62
CA VAL A 55 27.07 27.66 -25.18
C VAL A 55 27.72 26.44 -24.56
N VAL A 56 27.23 25.22 -24.84
CA VAL A 56 27.88 24.00 -24.34
C VAL A 56 29.31 23.90 -24.86
N ALA A 57 29.53 24.07 -26.17
CA ALA A 57 30.87 23.95 -26.76
C ALA A 57 31.90 24.94 -26.19
N ARG A 58 31.47 26.13 -25.75
CA ARG A 58 32.34 27.15 -25.15
C ARG A 58 32.49 27.01 -23.64
N ASN A 59 31.38 26.89 -22.91
CA ASN A 59 31.36 26.98 -21.46
C ASN A 59 31.48 25.61 -20.75
N TYR A 60 31.49 24.48 -21.46
CA TYR A 60 31.66 23.16 -20.83
C TYR A 60 32.94 23.01 -19.99
N PRO A 61 34.13 23.47 -20.41
CA PRO A 61 35.34 23.35 -19.58
C PRO A 61 35.23 24.12 -18.26
N GLU A 62 34.71 25.35 -18.31
CA GLU A 62 34.47 26.21 -17.13
C GLU A 62 33.42 25.59 -16.19
N LEU A 63 32.34 25.03 -16.74
CA LEU A 63 31.31 24.31 -15.99
C LEU A 63 31.84 23.03 -15.33
N ALA A 64 32.68 22.26 -16.02
CA ALA A 64 33.29 21.05 -15.48
C ALA A 64 34.31 21.38 -14.37
N ALA A 65 35.05 22.49 -14.47
CA ALA A 65 35.92 22.96 -13.41
C ALA A 65 35.13 23.49 -12.19
N ALA A 66 34.04 24.23 -12.40
CA ALA A 66 33.23 24.81 -11.33
C ALA A 66 32.28 23.80 -10.64
N LEU A 67 31.88 22.73 -11.34
CA LEU A 67 31.00 21.66 -10.86
C LEU A 67 31.47 20.29 -11.40
N PRO A 68 32.54 19.69 -10.86
CA PRO A 68 33.09 18.42 -11.37
C PRO A 68 32.11 17.24 -11.32
N GLU A 69 31.16 17.25 -10.38
CA GLU A 69 30.08 16.25 -10.30
C GLU A 69 28.96 16.44 -11.37
N LEU A 70 28.95 17.54 -12.12
CA LEU A 70 27.90 17.85 -13.11
C LEU A 70 28.12 17.06 -14.40
N THR A 71 27.65 15.81 -14.41
CA THR A 71 27.77 14.90 -15.56
C THR A 71 27.35 15.52 -16.90
N ARG A 72 27.98 15.07 -18.00
CA ARG A 72 27.60 15.43 -19.38
C ARG A 72 26.11 15.24 -19.65
N ALA A 73 25.51 14.19 -19.08
CA ALA A 73 24.07 13.92 -19.20
C ALA A 73 23.21 15.03 -18.59
N HIS A 74 23.57 15.56 -17.40
CA HIS A 74 22.91 16.73 -16.82
C HIS A 74 23.00 17.95 -17.74
N ILE A 75 24.18 18.22 -18.30
CA ILE A 75 24.41 19.38 -19.18
C ILE A 75 23.56 19.29 -20.46
N VAL A 76 23.50 18.11 -21.10
CA VAL A 76 22.63 17.84 -22.26
C VAL A 76 21.15 18.08 -21.92
N ASP A 77 20.73 17.67 -20.73
CA ASP A 77 19.33 17.72 -20.30
C ASP A 77 18.88 19.08 -19.76
N ILE A 78 19.80 19.95 -19.36
CA ILE A 78 19.57 21.41 -19.23
C ILE A 78 19.54 22.04 -20.63
N ALA A 79 20.57 21.82 -21.45
CA ALA A 79 20.79 22.47 -22.74
C ALA A 79 19.64 22.30 -23.75
N ARG A 80 18.93 21.17 -23.71
CA ARG A 80 17.75 20.90 -24.57
C ARG A 80 16.51 21.78 -24.27
N GLN A 81 16.46 22.42 -23.10
CA GLN A 81 15.28 23.14 -22.61
C GLN A 81 15.08 24.50 -23.27
N ARG A 82 13.92 25.16 -23.09
CA ARG A 82 13.57 26.39 -23.84
C ARG A 82 14.61 27.50 -23.67
N SER A 83 15.10 27.67 -22.44
CA SER A 83 16.10 28.67 -22.05
C SER A 83 17.37 27.99 -21.49
N GLY A 84 17.68 26.78 -21.95
CA GLY A 84 18.73 25.93 -21.37
C GLY A 84 20.14 26.51 -21.52
N ASP A 85 20.40 27.21 -22.61
CA ASP A 85 21.61 27.97 -22.87
C ASP A 85 21.78 29.14 -21.88
N LEU A 86 20.71 29.89 -21.62
CA LEU A 86 20.69 30.97 -20.64
C LEU A 86 20.81 30.44 -19.20
N ALA A 87 20.25 29.25 -18.93
CA ALA A 87 20.38 28.58 -17.64
C ALA A 87 21.83 28.15 -17.38
N LEU A 88 22.51 27.52 -18.35
CA LEU A 88 23.92 27.18 -18.26
C LEU A 88 24.80 28.42 -18.05
N GLN A 89 24.64 29.48 -18.85
CA GLN A 89 25.36 30.75 -18.64
C GLN A 89 25.16 31.33 -17.23
N ALA A 90 23.95 31.20 -16.67
CA ALA A 90 23.62 31.71 -15.35
C ALA A 90 24.16 30.87 -14.19
N LEU A 91 24.62 29.63 -14.44
CA LEU A 91 25.24 28.78 -13.42
C LEU A 91 26.70 29.18 -13.13
N LEU A 92 27.50 29.48 -14.15
CA LEU A 92 28.96 29.71 -14.00
C LEU A 92 29.30 30.68 -12.83
N PRO A 93 28.75 31.91 -12.77
CA PRO A 93 29.14 32.89 -11.73
C PRO A 93 28.53 32.61 -10.34
N VAL A 94 27.75 31.54 -10.16
CA VAL A 94 27.12 31.22 -8.86
C VAL A 94 27.36 29.78 -8.39
N ALA A 95 27.82 28.88 -9.26
CA ALA A 95 27.95 27.44 -9.03
C ALA A 95 28.58 27.07 -7.68
N THR A 96 29.80 27.54 -7.43
CA THR A 96 30.56 27.31 -6.19
C THR A 96 29.87 27.89 -4.95
N ALA A 97 29.05 28.93 -5.12
CA ALA A 97 28.28 29.53 -4.04
C ALA A 97 26.90 28.87 -3.81
N LEU A 98 26.52 27.89 -4.64
CA LEU A 98 25.36 27.01 -4.43
C LEU A 98 25.76 25.67 -3.77
N THR A 99 26.95 25.14 -4.11
CA THR A 99 27.57 24.00 -3.41
C THR A 99 28.10 24.38 -2.02
N ALA A 100 28.39 25.66 -1.78
CA ALA A 100 28.74 26.19 -0.46
C ALA A 100 27.52 26.41 0.47
N ALA A 101 27.82 26.75 1.73
CA ALA A 101 26.81 27.13 2.73
C ALA A 101 26.08 28.45 2.34
N PRO A 102 24.77 28.60 2.66
CA PRO A 102 23.98 27.74 3.54
C PRO A 102 23.24 26.60 2.83
N LEU A 103 23.21 26.55 1.48
CA LEU A 103 22.38 25.58 0.76
C LEU A 103 23.06 24.22 0.56
N ARG A 104 24.37 24.16 0.31
CA ARG A 104 25.12 22.91 0.08
C ARG A 104 24.46 21.99 -0.96
N LEU A 105 24.06 22.56 -2.10
CA LEU A 105 23.35 21.80 -3.14
C LEU A 105 24.28 20.84 -3.87
N SER A 106 23.81 19.63 -4.14
CA SER A 106 24.52 18.68 -5.02
C SER A 106 24.46 19.13 -6.48
N ALA A 107 25.38 18.62 -7.32
CA ALA A 107 25.32 18.89 -8.75
C ALA A 107 24.01 18.40 -9.42
N SER A 108 23.40 17.33 -8.90
CA SER A 108 22.09 16.86 -9.35
C SER A 108 20.95 17.82 -8.97
N GLN A 109 20.95 18.39 -7.77
CA GLN A 109 19.98 19.41 -7.36
C GLN A 109 20.13 20.71 -8.18
N ILE A 110 21.37 21.16 -8.41
CA ILE A 110 21.69 22.31 -9.26
C ILE A 110 21.20 22.06 -10.70
N ALA A 111 21.40 20.86 -11.24
CA ALA A 111 20.91 20.47 -12.56
C ALA A 111 19.38 20.52 -12.65
N THR A 112 18.66 20.02 -11.65
CA THR A 112 17.19 20.05 -11.62
C THR A 112 16.65 21.49 -11.60
N VAL A 113 17.23 22.38 -10.78
CA VAL A 113 16.84 23.80 -10.76
C VAL A 113 17.12 24.47 -12.10
N ALA A 114 18.29 24.22 -12.70
CA ALA A 114 18.65 24.77 -14.01
C ALA A 114 17.75 24.25 -15.15
N GLN A 115 17.34 22.99 -15.09
CA GLN A 115 16.52 22.33 -16.09
C GLN A 115 15.06 22.82 -16.09
N TYR A 116 14.48 23.10 -14.92
CA TYR A 116 13.03 23.36 -14.79
C TYR A 116 12.68 24.77 -14.29
N GLY A 117 13.54 25.39 -13.49
CA GLY A 117 13.40 26.77 -13.02
C GLY A 117 14.00 27.82 -13.98
N GLU A 118 14.87 27.38 -14.89
CA GLU A 118 15.61 28.20 -15.85
C GLU A 118 16.49 29.30 -15.20
N ARG A 119 17.14 30.14 -16.02
CA ARG A 119 17.99 31.28 -15.58
C ARG A 119 17.39 32.11 -14.43
N PRO A 120 16.10 32.50 -14.44
CA PRO A 120 15.55 33.34 -13.37
C PRO A 120 15.55 32.65 -12.01
N ALA A 121 15.27 31.34 -11.94
CA ALA A 121 15.27 30.61 -10.67
C ALA A 121 16.69 30.44 -10.11
N ILE A 122 17.69 30.15 -10.95
CA ILE A 122 19.11 30.09 -10.54
C ILE A 122 19.53 31.42 -9.88
N GLN A 123 19.25 32.54 -10.54
CA GLN A 123 19.60 33.88 -10.04
C GLN A 123 18.83 34.25 -8.76
N ALA A 124 17.55 33.89 -8.66
CA ALA A 124 16.75 34.11 -7.46
C ALA A 124 17.23 33.26 -6.28
N LEU A 125 17.50 31.98 -6.50
CA LEU A 125 18.01 31.04 -5.50
C LEU A 125 19.38 31.48 -4.98
N TYR A 126 20.31 31.92 -5.86
CA TYR A 126 21.58 32.50 -5.43
C TYR A 126 21.40 33.75 -4.55
N ARG A 127 20.53 34.70 -4.97
CA ARG A 127 20.29 35.94 -4.22
C ARG A 127 19.59 35.69 -2.87
N LEU A 128 18.61 34.80 -2.84
CA LEU A 128 17.74 34.55 -1.68
C LEU A 128 18.30 33.49 -0.71
N ARG A 129 19.39 32.77 -1.05
CA ARG A 129 19.93 31.63 -0.29
C ARG A 129 20.00 31.85 1.22
N ARG A 130 20.50 33.02 1.67
CA ARG A 130 20.61 33.36 3.10
C ARG A 130 19.26 33.72 3.76
N LYS A 131 18.28 34.22 3.02
CA LYS A 131 16.94 34.55 3.54
C LYS A 131 16.09 33.29 3.69
N LEU A 132 16.17 32.38 2.71
CA LEU A 132 15.39 31.14 2.68
C LEU A 132 15.74 30.19 3.84
N THR A 133 17.03 30.03 4.16
CA THR A 133 17.51 29.06 5.17
C THR A 133 17.60 29.62 6.60
N ARG A 134 17.27 30.90 6.83
CA ARG A 134 17.36 31.56 8.15
C ARG A 134 15.96 31.96 8.64
N ALA A 135 15.88 32.46 9.87
CA ALA A 135 14.67 33.08 10.39
C ALA A 135 14.16 34.20 9.46
N PRO A 136 12.84 34.35 9.25
CA PRO A 136 11.75 33.54 9.84
C PRO A 136 11.38 32.27 9.01
N LEU A 137 12.10 31.97 7.92
CA LEU A 137 11.67 30.99 6.91
C LEU A 137 12.16 29.56 7.18
N HIS A 138 13.41 29.38 7.64
CA HIS A 138 14.02 28.10 8.01
C HIS A 138 13.89 26.94 6.99
N LEU A 139 13.77 27.25 5.71
CA LEU A 139 13.58 26.23 4.67
C LEU A 139 14.82 25.36 4.49
N THR A 140 14.62 24.05 4.39
CA THR A 140 15.71 23.12 4.07
C THR A 140 16.17 23.28 2.62
N PRO A 141 17.42 22.91 2.28
CA PRO A 141 17.88 22.95 0.89
C PRO A 141 17.00 22.15 -0.08
N GLN A 142 16.42 21.02 0.39
CA GLN A 142 15.49 20.22 -0.41
C GLN A 142 14.17 20.95 -0.68
N GLN A 143 13.58 21.61 0.34
CA GLN A 143 12.39 22.45 0.17
C GLN A 143 12.65 23.60 -0.80
N VAL A 144 13.81 24.27 -0.69
CA VAL A 144 14.24 25.35 -1.60
C VAL A 144 14.38 24.84 -3.04
N VAL A 145 14.97 23.66 -3.24
CA VAL A 145 15.11 23.04 -4.57
C VAL A 145 13.75 22.67 -5.17
N ALA A 146 12.81 22.14 -4.37
CA ALA A 146 11.46 21.80 -4.84
C ALA A 146 10.69 23.04 -5.37
N ILE A 147 10.72 24.14 -4.62
CA ILE A 147 10.12 25.43 -5.03
C ILE A 147 10.81 25.99 -6.28
N ALA A 148 12.14 25.91 -6.35
CA ALA A 148 12.91 26.46 -7.45
C ALA A 148 12.81 25.65 -8.76
N SER A 149 12.62 24.33 -8.68
CA SER A 149 12.64 23.38 -9.81
C SER A 149 11.34 23.34 -10.63
N ASN A 150 10.68 24.48 -10.79
CA ASN A 150 9.38 24.60 -11.43
C ASN A 150 9.36 25.77 -12.43
N THR A 151 8.51 25.68 -13.46
CA THR A 151 8.32 26.76 -14.41
C THR A 151 7.72 27.98 -13.68
N GLY A 152 8.52 29.05 -13.55
CA GLY A 152 8.21 30.20 -12.71
C GLY A 152 8.80 30.16 -11.30
N GLY A 153 9.72 29.23 -10.99
CA GLY A 153 10.31 29.01 -9.67
C GLY A 153 10.90 30.26 -9.00
N LYS A 154 11.44 31.22 -9.77
CA LYS A 154 11.78 32.57 -9.28
C LYS A 154 10.60 33.21 -8.52
N ARG A 155 9.43 33.31 -9.16
CA ARG A 155 8.23 33.93 -8.59
C ARG A 155 7.71 33.14 -7.39
N ALA A 156 7.88 31.81 -7.39
CA ALA A 156 7.51 30.96 -6.25
C ALA A 156 8.44 31.21 -5.04
N LEU A 157 9.76 31.23 -5.22
CA LEU A 157 10.73 31.60 -4.18
C LEU A 157 10.47 33.01 -3.61
N GLU A 158 10.21 33.98 -4.48
CA GLU A 158 9.88 35.36 -4.11
C GLU A 158 8.56 35.43 -3.33
N ALA A 159 7.52 34.69 -3.74
CA ALA A 159 6.24 34.61 -3.04
C ALA A 159 6.35 33.92 -1.67
N VAL A 160 7.09 32.80 -1.57
CA VAL A 160 7.36 32.12 -0.28
C VAL A 160 8.09 33.04 0.69
N CYS A 161 9.02 33.87 0.21
CA CYS A 161 9.73 34.87 1.03
C CYS A 161 8.85 36.00 1.60
N VAL A 162 7.57 36.06 1.24
CA VAL A 162 6.58 37.05 1.69
C VAL A 162 5.39 36.37 2.37
N GLN A 163 4.81 35.34 1.75
CA GLN A 163 3.58 34.72 2.22
C GLN A 163 3.80 33.64 3.29
N LEU A 164 4.97 32.99 3.38
CA LEU A 164 5.17 31.90 4.36
C LEU A 164 5.02 32.37 5.82
N PRO A 165 5.60 33.52 6.26
CA PRO A 165 5.35 34.02 7.60
C PRO A 165 3.87 34.37 7.84
N VAL A 166 3.19 34.90 6.83
CA VAL A 166 1.77 35.31 6.92
C VAL A 166 0.82 34.12 7.00
N LEU A 167 1.06 33.08 6.20
CA LEU A 167 0.25 31.86 6.17
C LEU A 167 0.49 30.97 7.39
N ARG A 168 1.67 31.04 8.02
CA ARG A 168 1.95 30.38 9.31
C ARG A 168 1.34 31.12 10.51
N ALA A 169 1.13 32.43 10.40
CA ALA A 169 0.51 33.23 11.46
C ALA A 169 -1.01 32.99 11.54
N ALA A 170 -1.64 33.47 12.63
CA ALA A 170 -3.08 33.63 12.66
C ALA A 170 -3.53 34.67 11.60
N PRO A 171 -4.69 34.50 10.95
CA PRO A 171 -5.69 33.45 11.19
C PRO A 171 -5.38 32.10 10.52
N TYR A 172 -4.47 32.05 9.53
CA TYR A 172 -4.33 30.91 8.61
C TYR A 172 -3.67 29.65 9.19
N ARG A 173 -2.68 29.79 10.08
CA ARG A 173 -2.02 28.71 10.85
C ARG A 173 -1.48 27.50 10.04
N LEU A 174 -1.14 27.67 8.76
CA LEU A 174 -0.54 26.60 7.94
C LEU A 174 0.85 26.20 8.46
N SER A 175 1.27 24.96 8.22
CA SER A 175 2.64 24.50 8.46
C SER A 175 3.60 24.98 7.37
N THR A 176 4.90 24.95 7.65
CA THR A 176 5.95 25.20 6.66
C THR A 176 5.80 24.23 5.48
N GLU A 177 5.49 22.97 5.77
CA GLU A 177 5.41 21.85 4.85
C GLU A 177 4.24 22.01 3.87
N GLN A 178 3.05 22.41 4.37
CA GLN A 178 1.89 22.75 3.54
C GLN A 178 2.20 23.93 2.60
N VAL A 179 2.80 25.00 3.11
CA VAL A 179 3.19 26.17 2.29
C VAL A 179 4.23 25.79 1.22
N VAL A 180 5.18 24.91 1.54
CA VAL A 180 6.15 24.38 0.58
C VAL A 180 5.47 23.50 -0.48
N ALA A 181 4.51 22.65 -0.11
CA ALA A 181 3.77 21.80 -1.05
C ALA A 181 3.00 22.64 -2.10
N ILE A 182 2.26 23.66 -1.64
CA ILE A 182 1.57 24.63 -2.51
C ILE A 182 2.57 25.36 -3.43
N ALA A 183 3.72 25.76 -2.89
CA ALA A 183 4.73 26.51 -3.63
C ALA A 183 5.51 25.66 -4.66
N SER A 184 5.63 24.34 -4.47
CA SER A 184 6.49 23.44 -5.26
C SER A 184 5.86 22.94 -6.57
N ASN A 185 5.00 23.76 -7.18
CA ASN A 185 4.24 23.46 -8.39
C ASN A 185 4.37 24.58 -9.45
N LYS A 186 4.06 24.27 -10.72
CA LYS A 186 3.96 25.33 -11.75
C LYS A 186 2.80 26.25 -11.41
N GLY A 187 3.13 27.53 -11.26
CA GLY A 187 2.19 28.53 -10.75
C GLY A 187 2.09 28.59 -9.22
N GLY A 188 3.02 27.97 -8.45
CA GLY A 188 2.98 27.95 -6.98
C GLY A 188 2.80 29.33 -6.33
N LYS A 189 3.36 30.42 -6.90
CA LYS A 189 3.06 31.80 -6.48
C LYS A 189 1.53 32.07 -6.47
N GLN A 190 0.85 31.73 -7.56
CA GLN A 190 -0.58 31.97 -7.74
C GLN A 190 -1.42 31.07 -6.83
N ALA A 191 -0.98 29.84 -6.57
CA ALA A 191 -1.63 28.96 -5.61
C ALA A 191 -1.53 29.51 -4.17
N LEU A 192 -0.36 30.01 -3.75
CA LEU A 192 -0.20 30.70 -2.46
C LEU A 192 -1.09 31.95 -2.33
N GLU A 193 -1.20 32.75 -3.40
CA GLU A 193 -2.07 33.94 -3.43
C GLU A 193 -3.55 33.56 -3.38
N ALA A 194 -3.98 32.49 -4.05
CA ALA A 194 -5.34 31.97 -3.99
C ALA A 194 -5.69 31.36 -2.62
N VAL A 195 -4.80 30.57 -2.02
CA VAL A 195 -4.96 30.05 -0.65
C VAL A 195 -5.13 31.20 0.34
N LYS A 196 -4.28 32.23 0.27
CA LYS A 196 -4.42 33.42 1.13
C LYS A 196 -5.77 34.15 0.95
N ALA A 197 -6.27 34.21 -0.28
CA ALA A 197 -7.51 34.91 -0.63
C ALA A 197 -8.80 34.11 -0.32
N HIS A 198 -8.72 32.78 -0.21
CA HIS A 198 -9.92 31.92 -0.17
C HIS A 198 -9.95 30.89 0.99
N LEU A 199 -8.84 30.63 1.70
CA LEU A 199 -8.81 29.61 2.77
C LEU A 199 -9.87 29.88 3.86
N LEU A 200 -9.91 31.07 4.45
CA LEU A 200 -10.84 31.38 5.55
C LEU A 200 -12.32 31.29 5.14
N ASP A 201 -12.60 31.56 3.88
CA ASP A 201 -13.93 31.53 3.27
C ASP A 201 -14.35 30.10 2.91
N LEU A 202 -13.43 29.27 2.41
CA LEU A 202 -13.65 27.84 2.19
C LEU A 202 -13.79 27.03 3.50
N LEU A 203 -13.13 27.45 4.58
CA LEU A 203 -13.35 26.89 5.93
C LEU A 203 -14.71 27.30 6.53
N GLY A 204 -15.30 28.41 6.06
CA GLY A 204 -16.56 28.95 6.56
C GLY A 204 -17.79 28.30 5.93
N ALA A 205 -18.95 28.53 6.54
CA ALA A 205 -20.23 28.28 5.87
C ALA A 205 -20.38 29.21 4.66
N PRO A 206 -20.92 28.75 3.52
CA PRO A 206 -21.59 27.46 3.28
C PRO A 206 -20.67 26.29 2.88
N TYR A 207 -19.38 26.54 2.66
CA TYR A 207 -18.45 25.58 2.05
C TYR A 207 -18.01 24.48 3.01
N VAL A 208 -17.51 24.86 4.19
CA VAL A 208 -17.12 23.99 5.31
C VAL A 208 -16.12 22.88 4.91
N LEU A 209 -15.06 23.27 4.19
CA LEU A 209 -13.87 22.42 4.01
C LEU A 209 -13.01 22.43 5.28
N ASP A 210 -12.08 21.48 5.38
CA ASP A 210 -10.94 21.57 6.31
C ASP A 210 -9.67 22.13 5.64
N THR A 211 -8.67 22.48 6.45
CA THR A 211 -7.42 23.08 6.00
C THR A 211 -6.59 22.15 5.11
N GLU A 212 -6.57 20.84 5.38
CA GLU A 212 -5.83 19.86 4.58
C GLU A 212 -6.48 19.66 3.21
N GLN A 213 -7.82 19.68 3.12
CA GLN A 213 -8.55 19.67 1.86
C GLN A 213 -8.18 20.87 0.98
N VAL A 214 -8.19 22.08 1.55
CA VAL A 214 -7.80 23.31 0.82
C VAL A 214 -6.33 23.25 0.38
N VAL A 215 -5.42 22.73 1.23
CA VAL A 215 -4.00 22.53 0.87
C VAL A 215 -3.85 21.47 -0.23
N ALA A 216 -4.60 20.37 -0.20
CA ALA A 216 -4.54 19.31 -1.20
C ALA A 216 -4.92 19.83 -2.59
N ILE A 217 -6.06 20.52 -2.70
CA ILE A 217 -6.51 21.18 -3.94
C ILE A 217 -5.45 22.16 -4.47
N ALA A 218 -4.82 22.92 -3.57
CA ALA A 218 -3.81 23.91 -3.90
C ALA A 218 -2.44 23.33 -4.32
N SER A 219 -2.10 22.10 -3.90
CA SER A 219 -0.75 21.51 -4.00
C SER A 219 -0.44 20.84 -5.34
N HIS A 220 -1.06 21.30 -6.42
CA HIS A 220 -0.90 20.75 -7.77
C HIS A 220 -0.67 21.83 -8.84
N ASN A 221 -0.24 21.40 -10.04
CA ASN A 221 -0.06 22.30 -11.17
C ASN A 221 -1.42 22.87 -11.59
N GLY A 222 -1.60 24.18 -11.40
CA GLY A 222 -2.88 24.86 -11.56
C GLY A 222 -3.75 24.91 -10.28
N GLY A 223 -3.21 24.64 -9.09
CA GLY A 223 -3.96 24.62 -7.83
C GLY A 223 -4.82 25.87 -7.55
N LYS A 224 -4.37 27.06 -7.96
CA LYS A 224 -5.22 28.28 -7.97
C LYS A 224 -6.55 28.06 -8.70
N GLN A 225 -6.49 27.53 -9.92
CA GLN A 225 -7.67 27.28 -10.75
C GLN A 225 -8.54 26.17 -10.19
N ALA A 226 -7.95 25.16 -9.54
CA ALA A 226 -8.71 24.12 -8.85
C ALA A 226 -9.46 24.70 -7.63
N LEU A 227 -8.83 25.56 -6.81
CA LEU A 227 -9.50 26.27 -5.72
C LEU A 227 -10.63 27.18 -6.21
N GLU A 228 -10.38 27.97 -7.25
CA GLU A 228 -11.39 28.87 -7.83
C GLU A 228 -12.59 28.08 -8.40
N ALA A 229 -12.36 26.88 -8.97
CA ALA A 229 -13.43 25.99 -9.42
C ALA A 229 -14.18 25.35 -8.25
N VAL A 230 -13.49 24.83 -7.21
CA VAL A 230 -14.16 24.30 -6.01
C VAL A 230 -15.03 25.38 -5.34
N LYS A 231 -14.54 26.62 -5.21
CA LYS A 231 -15.32 27.73 -4.66
C LYS A 231 -16.55 28.06 -5.52
N ALA A 232 -16.46 27.96 -6.84
CA ALA A 232 -17.59 28.22 -7.75
C ALA A 232 -18.63 27.09 -7.77
N ASP A 233 -18.17 25.84 -7.82
CA ASP A 233 -19.02 24.68 -8.17
C ASP A 233 -19.40 23.78 -6.99
N LEU A 234 -18.74 23.84 -5.82
CA LEU A 234 -18.98 22.89 -4.72
C LEU A 234 -20.44 22.84 -4.23
N LEU A 235 -21.11 24.00 -4.12
CA LEU A 235 -22.48 24.06 -3.61
C LEU A 235 -23.49 23.47 -4.60
N ASP A 236 -23.27 23.71 -5.89
CA ASP A 236 -24.07 23.16 -7.00
C ASP A 236 -23.83 21.66 -7.16
N LEU A 237 -22.58 21.22 -7.10
CA LEU A 237 -22.21 19.79 -7.14
C LEU A 237 -22.73 19.00 -5.93
N ARG A 238 -22.87 19.63 -4.75
CA ARG A 238 -23.56 19.06 -3.57
C ARG A 238 -25.08 19.06 -3.69
N GLY A 239 -25.65 19.94 -4.52
CA GLY A 239 -27.08 20.05 -4.77
C GLY A 239 -27.61 18.98 -5.72
N ALA A 240 -28.94 18.87 -5.81
CA ALA A 240 -29.57 18.15 -6.91
C ALA A 240 -29.33 18.92 -8.23
N PRO A 241 -29.05 18.25 -9.37
CA PRO A 241 -29.17 16.81 -9.61
C PRO A 241 -27.89 15.98 -9.32
N TYR A 242 -26.77 16.63 -8.97
CA TYR A 242 -25.45 16.00 -8.89
C TYR A 242 -25.25 15.16 -7.62
N ALA A 243 -25.61 15.73 -6.45
CA ALA A 243 -25.58 15.10 -5.13
C ALA A 243 -24.21 14.48 -4.73
N LEU A 244 -23.09 15.15 -5.07
CA LEU A 244 -21.75 14.75 -4.65
C LEU A 244 -21.49 15.14 -3.18
N SER A 245 -20.67 14.34 -2.49
CA SER A 245 -20.14 14.74 -1.17
C SER A 245 -19.00 15.77 -1.30
N THR A 246 -18.71 16.52 -0.23
CA THR A 246 -17.56 17.45 -0.21
C THR A 246 -16.26 16.71 -0.50
N GLU A 247 -16.08 15.53 0.08
CA GLU A 247 -14.90 14.67 -0.09
C GLU A 247 -14.74 14.20 -1.53
N GLN A 248 -15.85 13.86 -2.22
CA GLN A 248 -15.83 13.51 -3.64
C GLN A 248 -15.39 14.70 -4.51
N VAL A 249 -15.89 15.91 -4.25
CA VAL A 249 -15.48 17.12 -4.98
C VAL A 249 -14.02 17.47 -4.70
N VAL A 250 -13.55 17.34 -3.45
CA VAL A 250 -12.15 17.53 -3.07
C VAL A 250 -11.25 16.49 -3.76
N ALA A 251 -11.65 15.23 -3.85
CA ALA A 251 -10.89 14.18 -4.52
C ALA A 251 -10.70 14.47 -6.02
N ILE A 252 -11.77 14.87 -6.73
CA ILE A 252 -11.69 15.27 -8.15
C ILE A 252 -10.77 16.48 -8.33
N ALA A 253 -10.84 17.44 -7.40
CA ALA A 253 -10.09 18.70 -7.46
C ALA A 253 -8.60 18.56 -7.12
N SER A 254 -8.21 17.59 -6.28
CA SER A 254 -6.86 17.43 -5.70
C SER A 254 -5.86 16.75 -6.65
N HIS A 255 -5.86 17.15 -7.93
CA HIS A 255 -4.96 16.61 -8.96
C HIS A 255 -4.52 17.68 -9.97
N ASN A 256 -3.50 17.36 -10.78
CA ASN A 256 -3.06 18.23 -11.86
C ASN A 256 -4.16 18.37 -12.91
N GLY A 257 -4.73 19.57 -13.01
CA GLY A 257 -5.91 19.84 -13.83
C GLY A 257 -7.25 19.60 -13.12
N GLY A 258 -7.31 19.58 -11.79
CA GLY A 258 -8.55 19.36 -11.01
C GLY A 258 -9.76 20.18 -11.48
N LYS A 259 -9.59 21.48 -11.80
CA LYS A 259 -10.63 22.30 -12.44
C LYS A 259 -11.23 21.66 -13.69
N GLN A 260 -10.40 21.11 -14.58
CA GLN A 260 -10.87 20.44 -15.80
C GLN A 260 -11.61 19.15 -15.47
N ALA A 261 -11.21 18.42 -14.42
CA ALA A 261 -11.93 17.23 -13.97
C ALA A 261 -13.30 17.59 -13.36
N LEU A 262 -13.39 18.66 -12.56
CA LEU A 262 -14.66 19.19 -12.04
C LEU A 262 -15.60 19.63 -13.16
N GLU A 263 -15.12 20.46 -14.10
CA GLU A 263 -15.89 20.88 -15.28
C GLU A 263 -16.43 19.70 -16.08
N ALA A 264 -15.63 18.63 -16.23
CA ALA A 264 -16.04 17.41 -16.93
C ALA A 264 -17.06 16.59 -16.13
N VAL A 265 -16.90 16.44 -14.81
CA VAL A 265 -17.90 15.76 -13.97
C VAL A 265 -19.23 16.54 -13.98
N LYS A 266 -19.18 17.87 -13.87
CA LYS A 266 -20.38 18.73 -13.95
C LYS A 266 -21.11 18.65 -15.29
N ALA A 267 -20.38 18.45 -16.39
CA ALA A 267 -20.95 18.26 -17.72
C ALA A 267 -21.46 16.83 -17.98
N ASP A 268 -20.69 15.81 -17.61
CA ASP A 268 -20.90 14.42 -18.06
C ASP A 268 -21.60 13.51 -17.03
N LEU A 269 -21.62 13.84 -15.72
CA LEU A 269 -22.09 12.91 -14.66
C LEU A 269 -23.52 12.40 -14.90
N LEU A 270 -24.44 13.27 -15.34
CA LEU A 270 -25.84 12.90 -15.54
C LEU A 270 -26.02 11.98 -16.74
N GLU A 271 -25.29 12.22 -17.84
CA GLU A 271 -25.30 11.36 -19.03
C GLU A 271 -24.64 10.00 -18.73
N LEU A 272 -23.52 10.00 -18.00
CA LEU A 272 -22.80 8.78 -17.61
C LEU A 272 -23.59 7.92 -16.61
N ARG A 273 -24.43 8.53 -15.76
CA ARG A 273 -25.40 7.81 -14.91
C ARG A 273 -26.60 7.28 -15.71
N GLY A 274 -26.96 7.94 -16.81
CA GLY A 274 -28.05 7.53 -17.69
C GLY A 274 -27.72 6.32 -18.58
N ALA A 275 -28.76 5.78 -19.22
CA ALA A 275 -28.56 4.86 -20.34
C ALA A 275 -27.92 5.61 -21.54
N PRO A 276 -27.00 5.01 -22.30
CA PRO A 276 -26.60 3.59 -22.28
C PRO A 276 -25.43 3.24 -21.34
N TYR A 277 -24.84 4.23 -20.66
CA TYR A 277 -23.61 4.06 -19.88
C TYR A 277 -23.83 3.37 -18.53
N ALA A 278 -24.82 3.82 -17.76
CA ALA A 278 -25.24 3.29 -16.47
C ALA A 278 -24.09 3.14 -15.44
N LEU A 279 -23.23 4.17 -15.34
CA LEU A 279 -22.21 4.26 -14.29
C LEU A 279 -22.82 4.75 -12.97
N SER A 280 -22.28 4.29 -11.84
CA SER A 280 -22.58 4.89 -10.54
C SER A 280 -21.84 6.22 -10.36
N THR A 281 -22.31 7.07 -9.44
CA THR A 281 -21.63 8.33 -9.09
C THR A 281 -20.19 8.06 -8.65
N GLU A 282 -19.98 7.05 -7.83
CA GLU A 282 -18.67 6.64 -7.28
C GLU A 282 -17.72 6.20 -8.39
N GLN A 283 -18.23 5.52 -9.43
CA GLN A 283 -17.44 5.12 -10.60
C GLN A 283 -16.99 6.35 -11.40
N VAL A 284 -17.87 7.33 -11.62
CA VAL A 284 -17.52 8.59 -12.30
C VAL A 284 -16.51 9.40 -11.47
N VAL A 285 -16.69 9.49 -10.15
CA VAL A 285 -15.74 10.13 -9.22
C VAL A 285 -14.38 9.43 -9.26
N ALA A 286 -14.34 8.09 -9.26
CA ALA A 286 -13.09 7.32 -9.33
C ALA A 286 -12.32 7.57 -10.64
N ILE A 287 -13.01 7.61 -11.80
CA ILE A 287 -12.40 7.94 -13.09
C ILE A 287 -11.85 9.38 -13.09
N ALA A 288 -12.59 10.31 -12.47
CA ALA A 288 -12.25 11.74 -12.43
C ALA A 288 -11.12 12.09 -11.44
N SER A 289 -10.98 11.35 -10.34
CA SER A 289 -10.04 11.62 -9.23
C SER A 289 -8.61 11.18 -9.53
N HIS A 290 -8.09 11.57 -10.69
CA HIS A 290 -6.71 11.32 -11.12
C HIS A 290 -6.15 12.43 -12.02
N ASN A 291 -4.83 12.44 -12.22
CA ASN A 291 -4.18 13.38 -13.13
C ASN A 291 -4.66 13.14 -14.57
N GLY A 292 -5.44 14.10 -15.09
CA GLY A 292 -6.12 13.97 -16.38
C GLY A 292 -7.51 13.32 -16.32
N GLY A 293 -8.21 13.34 -15.17
CA GLY A 293 -9.55 12.76 -15.01
C GLY A 293 -10.54 13.11 -16.12
N LYS A 294 -10.62 14.37 -16.55
CA LYS A 294 -11.39 14.81 -17.75
C LYS A 294 -11.12 13.96 -18.99
N GLN A 295 -9.85 13.69 -19.28
CA GLN A 295 -9.46 12.87 -20.42
C GLN A 295 -9.87 11.41 -20.23
N ALA A 296 -9.84 10.89 -19.00
CA ALA A 296 -10.32 9.54 -18.70
C ALA A 296 -11.85 9.44 -18.87
N LEU A 297 -12.63 10.43 -18.39
CA LEU A 297 -14.08 10.54 -18.61
C LEU A 297 -14.43 10.59 -20.11
N GLU A 298 -13.80 11.50 -20.87
CA GLU A 298 -13.96 11.59 -22.33
C GLU A 298 -13.70 10.24 -23.03
N ALA A 299 -12.69 9.49 -22.57
CA ALA A 299 -12.32 8.20 -23.14
C ALA A 299 -13.27 7.06 -22.74
N VAL A 300 -13.79 7.08 -21.51
CA VAL A 300 -14.86 6.17 -21.07
C VAL A 300 -16.12 6.43 -21.89
N LYS A 301 -16.56 7.68 -22.01
CA LYS A 301 -17.69 8.10 -22.85
C LYS A 301 -17.52 7.63 -24.31
N ALA A 302 -16.32 7.80 -24.88
CA ALA A 302 -16.04 7.42 -26.26
C ALA A 302 -15.86 5.90 -26.50
N HIS A 303 -15.57 5.07 -25.49
CA HIS A 303 -15.14 3.67 -25.71
C HIS A 303 -15.85 2.61 -24.83
N LEU A 304 -16.61 2.97 -23.79
CA LEU A 304 -17.21 2.00 -22.87
C LEU A 304 -18.18 1.02 -23.56
N LEU A 305 -19.01 1.51 -24.48
CA LEU A 305 -20.01 0.68 -25.18
C LEU A 305 -19.34 -0.33 -26.13
N ASP A 306 -18.33 0.11 -26.87
CA ASP A 306 -17.51 -0.72 -27.77
C ASP A 306 -16.68 -1.75 -27.00
N LEU A 307 -16.05 -1.35 -25.87
CA LEU A 307 -15.33 -2.28 -24.99
C LEU A 307 -16.22 -3.31 -24.29
N ARG A 308 -17.50 -2.98 -24.04
CA ARG A 308 -18.51 -3.95 -23.58
C ARG A 308 -18.99 -4.87 -24.69
N GLY A 309 -18.94 -4.43 -25.95
CA GLY A 309 -19.32 -5.20 -27.13
C GLY A 309 -18.31 -6.30 -27.50
N ALA A 310 -18.74 -7.18 -28.40
CA ALA A 310 -17.81 -8.06 -29.11
C ALA A 310 -16.91 -7.22 -30.03
N PRO A 311 -15.59 -7.53 -30.16
CA PRO A 311 -14.90 -8.73 -29.68
C PRO A 311 -14.27 -8.61 -28.27
N TYR A 312 -14.36 -7.46 -27.62
CA TYR A 312 -13.63 -7.17 -26.38
C TYR A 312 -14.30 -7.79 -25.13
N ALA A 313 -15.62 -7.66 -25.02
CA ALA A 313 -16.48 -8.22 -23.96
C ALA A 313 -16.00 -7.91 -22.52
N LEU A 314 -15.56 -6.67 -22.27
CA LEU A 314 -15.21 -6.20 -20.93
C LEU A 314 -16.46 -5.84 -20.12
N SER A 315 -16.44 -6.08 -18.81
CA SER A 315 -17.49 -5.56 -17.93
C SER A 315 -17.31 -4.06 -17.68
N THR A 316 -18.40 -3.37 -17.32
CA THR A 316 -18.35 -1.95 -16.91
C THR A 316 -17.32 -1.73 -15.80
N ALA A 317 -17.25 -2.62 -14.80
CA ALA A 317 -16.28 -2.55 -13.72
C ALA A 317 -14.82 -2.68 -14.21
N GLN A 318 -14.54 -3.50 -15.24
CA GLN A 318 -13.21 -3.60 -15.84
C GLN A 318 -12.84 -2.32 -16.60
N VAL A 319 -13.77 -1.73 -17.35
CA VAL A 319 -13.56 -0.44 -18.03
C VAL A 319 -13.30 0.68 -17.02
N VAL A 320 -14.07 0.75 -15.94
CA VAL A 320 -13.85 1.70 -14.83
C VAL A 320 -12.49 1.48 -14.17
N ALA A 321 -12.08 0.25 -13.89
CA ALA A 321 -10.78 -0.06 -13.29
C ALA A 321 -9.60 0.38 -14.18
N ILE A 322 -9.67 0.16 -15.50
CA ILE A 322 -8.64 0.63 -16.44
C ILE A 322 -8.58 2.17 -16.49
N ALA A 323 -9.73 2.82 -16.36
CA ALA A 323 -9.86 4.28 -16.44
C ALA A 323 -9.48 5.01 -15.14
N SER A 324 -9.68 4.40 -13.98
CA SER A 324 -9.48 4.99 -12.64
C SER A 324 -8.01 4.95 -12.20
N HIS A 325 -7.12 5.48 -13.07
CA HIS A 325 -5.71 5.68 -12.77
C HIS A 325 -5.13 6.87 -13.53
N ASN A 326 -3.95 7.34 -13.10
CA ASN A 326 -3.16 8.34 -13.81
C ASN A 326 -2.86 7.91 -15.25
N GLY A 327 -3.53 8.55 -16.22
CA GLY A 327 -3.45 8.20 -17.64
C GLY A 327 -4.50 7.18 -18.11
N GLY A 328 -5.63 6.99 -17.41
CA GLY A 328 -6.67 6.02 -17.76
C GLY A 328 -7.10 6.01 -19.23
N LYS A 329 -7.28 7.19 -19.86
CA LYS A 329 -7.50 7.33 -21.33
C LYS A 329 -6.50 6.53 -22.15
N GLN A 330 -5.22 6.67 -21.82
CA GLN A 330 -4.13 6.00 -22.51
C GLN A 330 -4.15 4.49 -22.25
N ALA A 331 -4.54 4.05 -21.05
CA ALA A 331 -4.71 2.62 -20.75
C ALA A 331 -5.90 2.02 -21.53
N LEU A 332 -7.06 2.69 -21.59
CA LEU A 332 -8.22 2.29 -22.40
C LEU A 332 -7.88 2.18 -23.89
N GLU A 333 -7.23 3.21 -24.46
CA GLU A 333 -6.75 3.19 -25.86
C GLU A 333 -5.81 2.00 -26.12
N ALA A 334 -4.95 1.64 -25.16
CA ALA A 334 -4.01 0.53 -25.28
C ALA A 334 -4.68 -0.85 -25.12
N VAL A 335 -5.64 -0.99 -24.20
CA VAL A 335 -6.46 -2.22 -24.08
C VAL A 335 -7.24 -2.44 -25.37
N LYS A 336 -7.93 -1.42 -25.89
CA LYS A 336 -8.63 -1.49 -27.17
C LYS A 336 -7.69 -1.88 -28.32
N ALA A 337 -6.48 -1.35 -28.35
CA ALA A 337 -5.49 -1.64 -29.40
C ALA A 337 -4.77 -3.00 -29.27
N GLN A 338 -4.75 -3.65 -28.10
CA GLN A 338 -3.89 -4.82 -27.85
C GLN A 338 -4.56 -6.02 -27.16
N LEU A 339 -5.79 -5.92 -26.65
CA LEU A 339 -6.45 -7.02 -25.93
C LEU A 339 -6.58 -8.29 -26.77
N LEU A 340 -6.93 -8.15 -28.05
CA LEU A 340 -7.11 -9.30 -28.95
C LEU A 340 -5.77 -9.96 -29.27
N ASP A 341 -4.75 -9.17 -29.63
CA ASP A 341 -3.38 -9.65 -29.85
C ASP A 341 -2.85 -10.39 -28.63
N LEU A 342 -2.99 -9.83 -27.42
CA LEU A 342 -2.50 -10.40 -26.17
C LEU A 342 -3.25 -11.66 -25.72
N ARG A 343 -4.54 -11.79 -26.07
CA ARG A 343 -5.31 -13.04 -25.93
C ARG A 343 -4.88 -14.10 -26.96
N GLY A 344 -4.37 -13.67 -28.11
CA GLY A 344 -3.89 -14.54 -29.19
C GLY A 344 -2.57 -15.25 -28.89
N ALA A 345 -2.25 -16.24 -29.72
CA ALA A 345 -0.93 -16.85 -29.74
C ALA A 345 0.12 -15.83 -30.23
N PRO A 346 1.35 -15.82 -29.69
CA PRO A 346 1.91 -16.76 -28.73
C PRO A 346 1.83 -16.30 -27.25
N TYR A 347 1.08 -15.23 -26.96
CA TYR A 347 1.03 -14.67 -25.60
C TYR A 347 0.03 -15.41 -24.71
N ALA A 348 -1.18 -15.67 -25.22
CA ALA A 348 -2.26 -16.39 -24.57
C ALA A 348 -2.65 -15.85 -23.18
N LEU A 349 -2.64 -14.53 -22.98
CA LEU A 349 -3.09 -13.89 -21.75
C LEU A 349 -4.61 -13.92 -21.63
N SER A 350 -5.14 -14.14 -20.43
CA SER A 350 -6.57 -14.01 -20.18
C SER A 350 -6.99 -12.54 -20.16
N THR A 351 -8.27 -12.25 -20.44
CA THR A 351 -8.83 -10.89 -20.33
C THR A 351 -8.56 -10.28 -18.95
N ALA A 352 -8.67 -11.08 -17.87
CA ALA A 352 -8.39 -10.63 -16.51
C ALA A 352 -6.92 -10.25 -16.30
N GLN A 353 -5.97 -10.99 -16.88
CA GLN A 353 -4.54 -10.65 -16.83
C GLN A 353 -4.24 -9.35 -17.59
N VAL A 354 -4.84 -9.16 -18.77
CA VAL A 354 -4.68 -7.91 -19.54
C VAL A 354 -5.29 -6.71 -18.79
N VAL A 355 -6.45 -6.89 -18.15
CA VAL A 355 -7.06 -5.86 -17.29
C VAL A 355 -6.15 -5.54 -16.10
N ALA A 356 -5.59 -6.52 -15.38
CA ALA A 356 -4.71 -6.26 -14.23
C ALA A 356 -3.44 -5.45 -14.60
N ILE A 357 -2.86 -5.72 -15.76
CA ILE A 357 -1.72 -4.96 -16.31
C ILE A 357 -2.13 -3.53 -16.72
N ALA A 358 -3.37 -3.34 -17.15
CA ALA A 358 -3.90 -2.06 -17.62
C ALA A 358 -4.41 -1.15 -16.50
N SER A 359 -5.07 -1.71 -15.48
CA SER A 359 -5.62 -1.05 -14.29
C SER A 359 -4.50 -0.69 -13.31
N ASN A 360 -3.59 0.17 -13.76
CA ASN A 360 -2.40 0.54 -13.03
C ASN A 360 -1.86 1.90 -13.48
N GLY A 361 -1.11 2.58 -12.60
CA GLY A 361 -0.48 3.85 -12.93
C GLY A 361 0.57 3.68 -14.05
N GLY A 362 0.20 4.08 -15.27
CA GLY A 362 0.99 3.86 -16.48
C GLY A 362 0.69 2.56 -17.23
N GLY A 363 -0.47 1.91 -17.04
CA GLY A 363 -0.84 0.62 -17.65
C GLY A 363 -0.60 0.50 -19.16
N LYS A 364 -0.81 1.58 -19.95
CA LYS A 364 -0.41 1.62 -21.39
C LYS A 364 1.04 1.19 -21.61
N GLN A 365 1.95 1.66 -20.77
CA GLN A 365 3.37 1.34 -20.91
C GLN A 365 3.68 -0.12 -20.52
N ALA A 366 2.93 -0.69 -19.58
CA ALA A 366 3.02 -2.10 -19.22
C ALA A 366 2.49 -2.99 -20.36
N LEU A 367 1.33 -2.69 -20.94
CA LEU A 367 0.79 -3.36 -22.13
C LEU A 367 1.73 -3.26 -23.34
N GLU A 368 2.18 -2.05 -23.70
CA GLU A 368 3.14 -1.84 -24.79
C GLU A 368 4.49 -2.55 -24.56
N GLY A 369 4.79 -2.96 -23.32
CA GLY A 369 5.99 -3.74 -22.98
C GLY A 369 5.76 -5.25 -22.89
N ILE A 370 4.59 -5.70 -22.46
CA ILE A 370 4.38 -7.10 -22.00
C ILE A 370 4.67 -8.11 -23.09
N GLY A 371 4.25 -7.87 -24.34
CA GLY A 371 4.42 -8.84 -25.42
C GLY A 371 5.87 -9.18 -25.74
N GLU A 372 6.76 -8.19 -25.78
CA GLU A 372 8.19 -8.45 -26.00
C GLU A 372 8.83 -9.14 -24.79
N GLN A 373 8.55 -8.64 -23.58
CA GLN A 373 9.19 -9.15 -22.37
C GLN A 373 8.68 -10.55 -21.99
N LEU A 374 7.40 -10.86 -22.18
CA LEU A 374 6.82 -12.17 -21.89
C LEU A 374 7.42 -13.28 -22.77
N ARG A 375 7.70 -13.01 -24.05
CA ARG A 375 8.46 -13.97 -24.87
C ARG A 375 9.86 -14.20 -24.31
N LYS A 376 10.60 -13.12 -24.01
CA LYS A 376 12.01 -13.17 -23.61
C LYS A 376 12.22 -13.77 -22.21
N LEU A 377 11.34 -13.46 -21.26
CA LEU A 377 11.42 -13.93 -19.87
C LEU A 377 10.95 -15.38 -19.70
N ARG A 378 10.04 -15.88 -20.57
CA ARG A 378 9.64 -17.30 -20.57
C ARG A 378 10.71 -18.22 -21.15
N THR A 379 11.58 -17.72 -22.04
CA THR A 379 12.70 -18.49 -22.59
C THR A 379 13.92 -18.54 -21.66
N ALA A 380 14.79 -19.54 -21.86
CA ALA A 380 16.12 -19.54 -21.28
C ALA A 380 16.92 -18.27 -21.70
N PRO A 381 17.79 -17.72 -20.84
CA PRO A 381 18.20 -18.21 -19.52
C PRO A 381 17.25 -17.85 -18.35
N TYR A 382 16.18 -17.11 -18.60
CA TYR A 382 15.33 -16.54 -17.55
C TYR A 382 14.32 -17.55 -16.97
N GLY A 383 13.49 -18.17 -17.82
CA GLY A 383 12.60 -19.27 -17.45
C GLY A 383 11.45 -18.92 -16.51
N LEU A 384 10.92 -17.69 -16.54
CA LEU A 384 9.75 -17.29 -15.76
C LEU A 384 8.45 -17.91 -16.31
N SER A 385 7.46 -18.11 -15.44
CA SER A 385 6.09 -18.43 -15.87
C SER A 385 5.35 -17.19 -16.41
N THR A 386 4.25 -17.41 -17.13
CA THR A 386 3.36 -16.32 -17.58
C THR A 386 2.83 -15.53 -16.39
N GLU A 387 2.45 -16.21 -15.31
CA GLU A 387 1.86 -15.66 -14.09
C GLU A 387 2.86 -14.77 -13.35
N GLN A 388 4.13 -15.20 -13.26
CA GLN A 388 5.21 -14.40 -12.69
C GLN A 388 5.44 -13.11 -13.49
N VAL A 389 5.45 -13.20 -14.82
CA VAL A 389 5.58 -12.04 -15.71
C VAL A 389 4.37 -11.09 -15.58
N VAL A 390 3.15 -11.63 -15.45
CA VAL A 390 1.93 -10.84 -15.22
C VAL A 390 1.95 -10.16 -13.84
N ALA A 391 2.41 -10.84 -12.78
CA ALA A 391 2.52 -10.26 -11.44
C ALA A 391 3.47 -9.05 -11.41
N ILE A 392 4.66 -9.18 -11.99
CA ILE A 392 5.63 -8.07 -12.15
C ILE A 392 5.03 -6.91 -12.97
N ALA A 393 4.20 -7.23 -13.98
CA ALA A 393 3.59 -6.24 -14.87
C ALA A 393 2.37 -5.52 -14.28
N SER A 394 1.63 -6.15 -13.36
CA SER A 394 0.36 -5.67 -12.80
C SER A 394 0.55 -4.72 -11.61
N ASN A 395 1.56 -3.88 -11.69
CA ASN A 395 1.95 -2.88 -10.69
C ASN A 395 2.32 -1.55 -11.41
N LYS A 396 2.30 -0.42 -10.69
CA LYS A 396 2.64 0.89 -11.26
C LYS A 396 4.08 0.92 -11.76
N GLY A 397 4.22 1.22 -13.04
CA GLY A 397 5.51 1.15 -13.71
C GLY A 397 5.99 -0.28 -13.98
N GLY A 398 5.13 -1.29 -14.02
CA GLY A 398 5.48 -2.70 -14.26
C GLY A 398 6.39 -2.95 -15.48
N LYS A 399 6.29 -2.13 -16.56
CA LYS A 399 7.27 -2.12 -17.66
C LYS A 399 8.73 -1.97 -17.18
N GLN A 400 8.96 -1.07 -16.25
CA GLN A 400 10.29 -0.81 -15.67
C GLN A 400 10.74 -1.97 -14.79
N ALA A 401 9.82 -2.61 -14.05
CA ALA A 401 10.11 -3.81 -13.27
C ALA A 401 10.48 -4.99 -14.17
N LEU A 402 9.77 -5.23 -15.28
CA LEU A 402 10.11 -6.25 -16.29
C LEU A 402 11.50 -6.05 -16.90
N GLU A 403 11.84 -4.82 -17.31
CA GLU A 403 13.17 -4.51 -17.85
C GLU A 403 14.27 -4.66 -16.78
N ALA A 404 13.97 -4.36 -15.51
CA ALA A 404 14.91 -4.55 -14.40
C ALA A 404 15.13 -6.03 -14.06
N VAL A 405 14.07 -6.85 -14.00
CA VAL A 405 14.16 -8.32 -13.86
C VAL A 405 15.00 -8.89 -15.00
N LYS A 406 14.74 -8.49 -16.24
CA LYS A 406 15.52 -8.91 -17.41
C LYS A 406 16.99 -8.48 -17.36
N ALA A 407 17.28 -7.31 -16.80
CA ALA A 407 18.66 -6.83 -16.65
C ALA A 407 19.42 -7.53 -15.51
N GLN A 408 18.75 -7.80 -14.38
CA GLN A 408 19.42 -8.16 -13.12
C GLN A 408 19.16 -9.59 -12.62
N LEU A 409 18.18 -10.34 -13.14
CA LEU A 409 17.85 -11.69 -12.62
C LEU A 409 19.06 -12.64 -12.62
N LEU A 410 19.86 -12.62 -13.69
CA LEU A 410 21.00 -13.52 -13.82
C LEU A 410 22.14 -13.13 -12.87
N GLU A 411 22.35 -11.84 -12.66
CA GLU A 411 23.33 -11.30 -11.70
C GLU A 411 22.91 -11.64 -10.27
N LEU A 412 21.65 -11.33 -9.89
CA LEU A 412 21.09 -11.57 -8.56
C LEU A 412 20.98 -13.05 -8.20
N ARG A 413 20.89 -13.95 -9.19
CA ARG A 413 20.98 -15.41 -8.99
C ARG A 413 22.43 -15.91 -8.83
N GLY A 414 23.41 -15.14 -9.27
CA GLY A 414 24.84 -15.46 -9.13
C GLY A 414 25.40 -15.08 -7.75
N ALA A 415 26.62 -15.53 -7.48
CA ALA A 415 27.40 -14.97 -6.37
C ALA A 415 27.75 -13.50 -6.66
N PRO A 416 27.76 -12.61 -5.64
CA PRO A 416 27.64 -12.87 -4.20
C PRO A 416 26.18 -12.93 -3.67
N TYR A 417 25.18 -12.60 -4.49
CA TYR A 417 23.81 -12.39 -4.04
C TYR A 417 23.04 -13.68 -3.75
N ALA A 418 23.13 -14.67 -4.65
CA ALA A 418 22.55 -16.01 -4.56
C ALA A 418 21.02 -16.05 -4.32
N LEU A 419 20.25 -15.10 -4.85
CA LEU A 419 18.80 -15.11 -4.77
C LEU A 419 18.17 -16.17 -5.68
N SER A 420 17.06 -16.75 -5.25
CA SER A 420 16.19 -17.56 -6.12
C SER A 420 15.37 -16.68 -7.08
N THR A 421 14.94 -17.26 -8.21
CA THR A 421 14.00 -16.59 -9.12
C THR A 421 12.72 -16.16 -8.40
N ALA A 422 12.22 -16.95 -7.44
CA ALA A 422 11.04 -16.62 -6.67
C ALA A 422 11.22 -15.35 -5.80
N GLN A 423 12.37 -15.20 -5.14
CA GLN A 423 12.69 -14.00 -4.36
C GLN A 423 12.83 -12.76 -5.27
N VAL A 424 13.48 -12.89 -6.44
CA VAL A 424 13.58 -11.78 -7.41
C VAL A 424 12.20 -11.39 -7.98
N VAL A 425 11.32 -12.35 -8.26
CA VAL A 425 9.93 -12.08 -8.68
C VAL A 425 9.14 -11.40 -7.56
N ALA A 426 9.29 -11.83 -6.30
CA ALA A 426 8.63 -11.20 -5.15
C ALA A 426 9.03 -9.72 -5.01
N ILE A 427 10.33 -9.41 -4.97
CA ILE A 427 10.85 -8.02 -4.91
C ILE A 427 10.33 -7.17 -6.08
N ALA A 428 10.16 -7.77 -7.26
CA ALA A 428 9.75 -7.08 -8.47
C ALA A 428 8.23 -6.84 -8.59
N SER A 429 7.39 -7.56 -7.84
CA SER A 429 5.92 -7.60 -8.01
C SER A 429 5.17 -6.58 -7.13
N HIS A 430 5.74 -5.38 -6.97
CA HIS A 430 5.24 -4.29 -6.13
C HIS A 430 5.35 -2.91 -6.80
N ASP A 431 4.69 -1.91 -6.22
CA ASP A 431 4.70 -0.52 -6.69
C ASP A 431 6.15 0.03 -6.63
N GLY A 432 6.76 0.17 -7.80
CA GLY A 432 8.17 0.53 -7.93
C GLY A 432 9.17 -0.62 -7.77
N GLY A 433 8.80 -1.89 -7.98
CA GLY A 433 9.67 -3.07 -7.82
C GLY A 433 11.04 -3.00 -8.53
N LYS A 434 11.16 -2.26 -9.66
CA LYS A 434 12.47 -1.90 -10.24
C LYS A 434 13.42 -1.26 -9.23
N GLN A 435 12.94 -0.28 -8.47
CA GLN A 435 13.73 0.42 -7.46
C GLN A 435 14.13 -0.52 -6.32
N ALA A 436 13.26 -1.46 -5.93
CA ALA A 436 13.58 -2.46 -4.93
C ALA A 436 14.69 -3.42 -5.43
N LEU A 437 14.65 -3.87 -6.68
CA LEU A 437 15.75 -4.65 -7.30
C LEU A 437 17.08 -3.89 -7.35
N GLU A 438 17.06 -2.62 -7.81
CA GLU A 438 18.26 -1.77 -7.84
C GLU A 438 18.84 -1.53 -6.42
N ALA A 439 17.98 -1.45 -5.39
CA ALA A 439 18.40 -1.35 -4.00
C ALA A 439 18.96 -2.67 -3.44
N VAL A 440 18.31 -3.81 -3.70
CA VAL A 440 18.80 -5.13 -3.29
C VAL A 440 20.16 -5.42 -3.91
N GLY A 441 20.33 -5.19 -5.22
CA GLY A 441 21.63 -5.34 -5.90
C GLY A 441 22.73 -4.42 -5.38
N THR A 442 22.40 -3.26 -4.80
CA THR A 442 23.41 -2.33 -4.25
C THR A 442 23.64 -2.48 -2.74
N GLN A 443 22.71 -3.07 -1.99
CA GLN A 443 22.76 -3.08 -0.51
C GLN A 443 22.79 -4.46 0.13
N LEU A 444 22.37 -5.55 -0.55
CA LEU A 444 22.24 -6.87 0.08
C LEU A 444 23.54 -7.39 0.69
N VAL A 445 24.67 -7.22 0.01
CA VAL A 445 25.98 -7.68 0.52
C VAL A 445 26.41 -6.87 1.76
N ALA A 446 26.16 -5.56 1.77
CA ALA A 446 26.48 -4.69 2.90
C ALA A 446 25.56 -4.96 4.10
N LEU A 447 24.26 -5.21 3.88
CA LEU A 447 23.29 -5.53 4.93
C LEU A 447 23.51 -6.93 5.55
N ARG A 448 24.10 -7.88 4.81
CA ARG A 448 24.54 -9.18 5.33
C ARG A 448 25.83 -9.10 6.14
N ALA A 449 26.64 -8.04 5.97
CA ALA A 449 27.87 -7.83 6.72
C ALA A 449 27.61 -7.17 8.09
N ALA A 450 28.59 -7.26 8.99
CA ALA A 450 28.61 -6.45 10.21
C ALA A 450 28.68 -4.94 9.86
N PRO A 451 28.02 -4.04 10.61
CA PRO A 451 27.32 -4.27 11.87
C PRO A 451 25.86 -4.73 11.74
N TYR A 452 25.33 -4.84 10.52
CA TYR A 452 23.90 -5.11 10.29
C TYR A 452 23.54 -6.59 10.49
N ALA A 453 24.31 -7.49 9.87
CA ALA A 453 24.21 -8.95 9.97
C ALA A 453 22.80 -9.53 9.68
N LEU A 454 22.10 -8.97 8.69
CA LEU A 454 20.80 -9.47 8.23
C LEU A 454 20.94 -10.76 7.41
N SER A 455 19.93 -11.63 7.46
CA SER A 455 19.83 -12.76 6.52
C SER A 455 19.38 -12.29 5.12
N THR A 456 19.63 -13.11 4.10
CA THR A 456 19.13 -12.86 2.73
C THR A 456 17.60 -12.74 2.71
N GLU A 457 16.92 -13.59 3.48
CA GLU A 457 15.46 -13.68 3.61
C GLU A 457 14.89 -12.43 4.29
N GLN A 458 15.57 -11.91 5.32
CA GLN A 458 15.21 -10.64 5.96
C GLN A 458 15.33 -9.47 4.98
N VAL A 459 16.41 -9.41 4.18
CA VAL A 459 16.58 -8.38 3.13
C VAL A 459 15.50 -8.50 2.05
N VAL A 460 15.13 -9.72 1.64
CA VAL A 460 14.04 -9.96 0.68
C VAL A 460 12.68 -9.54 1.26
N ALA A 461 12.39 -9.84 2.53
CA ALA A 461 11.14 -9.47 3.18
C ALA A 461 10.96 -7.94 3.23
N ILE A 462 11.99 -7.21 3.66
CA ILE A 462 11.99 -5.73 3.65
C ILE A 462 11.79 -5.15 2.23
N ALA A 463 12.31 -5.84 1.21
CA ALA A 463 12.26 -5.39 -0.18
C ALA A 463 10.96 -5.75 -0.91
N SER A 464 10.21 -6.77 -0.46
CA SER A 464 9.02 -7.31 -1.15
C SER A 464 7.73 -6.62 -0.71
N HIS A 465 7.74 -5.29 -0.75
CA HIS A 465 6.59 -4.43 -0.47
C HIS A 465 6.69 -3.12 -1.28
N ASP A 466 5.58 -2.39 -1.41
CA ASP A 466 5.58 -1.08 -2.05
C ASP A 466 6.55 -0.12 -1.36
N GLY A 467 7.48 0.41 -2.15
CA GLY A 467 8.56 1.23 -1.64
C GLY A 467 9.67 0.47 -0.90
N GLY A 468 9.84 -0.85 -1.11
CA GLY A 468 10.87 -1.67 -0.46
C GLY A 468 12.30 -1.10 -0.50
N LYS A 469 12.69 -0.38 -1.57
CA LYS A 469 13.93 0.43 -1.60
C LYS A 469 14.05 1.39 -0.43
N GLN A 470 12.98 2.13 -0.14
CA GLN A 470 12.94 3.09 0.96
C GLN A 470 13.01 2.39 2.32
N ALA A 471 12.42 1.21 2.46
CA ALA A 471 12.52 0.40 3.67
C ALA A 471 13.97 -0.11 3.87
N LEU A 472 14.63 -0.63 2.83
CA LEU A 472 16.06 -1.01 2.88
C LEU A 472 16.98 0.16 3.23
N GLU A 473 16.83 1.31 2.55
CA GLU A 473 17.57 2.53 2.85
C GLU A 473 17.36 3.01 4.31
N ALA A 474 16.15 2.86 4.84
CA ALA A 474 15.84 3.21 6.23
C ALA A 474 16.43 2.21 7.23
N VAL A 475 16.39 0.89 6.95
CA VAL A 475 17.01 -0.14 7.79
C VAL A 475 18.53 0.06 7.83
N GLY A 476 19.19 0.26 6.68
CA GLY A 476 20.61 0.57 6.62
C GLY A 476 20.98 1.85 7.38
N ALA A 477 20.13 2.88 7.35
CA ALA A 477 20.36 4.14 8.06
C ALA A 477 20.01 4.12 9.57
N GLN A 478 19.24 3.13 10.06
CA GLN A 478 18.63 3.19 11.41
C GLN A 478 18.79 1.93 12.27
N LEU A 479 19.05 0.74 11.71
CA LEU A 479 19.07 -0.53 12.45
C LEU A 479 19.99 -0.50 13.68
N VAL A 480 21.22 -0.02 13.52
CA VAL A 480 22.21 0.06 14.62
C VAL A 480 21.73 1.02 15.73
N ALA A 481 21.09 2.13 15.36
CA ALA A 481 20.57 3.10 16.33
C ALA A 481 19.30 2.61 17.05
N LEU A 482 18.46 1.81 16.37
CA LEU A 482 17.26 1.20 16.96
C LEU A 482 17.56 -0.01 17.86
N ARG A 483 18.70 -0.68 17.63
CA ARG A 483 19.24 -1.71 18.55
C ARG A 483 19.87 -1.12 19.81
N ALA A 484 20.28 0.15 19.78
CA ALA A 484 20.84 0.85 20.93
C ALA A 484 19.76 1.46 21.86
N ALA A 485 20.15 1.84 23.08
CA ALA A 485 19.30 2.64 23.96
C ALA A 485 19.02 4.03 23.33
N PRO A 486 17.82 4.63 23.56
CA PRO A 486 16.73 4.15 24.44
C PRO A 486 15.81 3.11 23.79
N TYR A 487 15.99 2.77 22.51
CA TYR A 487 15.03 1.93 21.76
C TYR A 487 15.17 0.45 22.11
N ALA A 488 16.38 -0.09 22.13
CA ALA A 488 16.73 -1.46 22.51
C ALA A 488 15.87 -2.53 21.79
N LEU A 489 15.64 -2.37 20.49
CA LEU A 489 14.89 -3.32 19.67
C LEU A 489 15.80 -4.46 19.18
N SER A 490 15.24 -5.66 19.02
CA SER A 490 15.96 -6.75 18.34
C SER A 490 16.03 -6.50 16.83
N THR A 491 16.95 -7.19 16.14
CA THR A 491 17.04 -7.14 14.67
C THR A 491 15.72 -7.57 14.03
N GLU A 492 15.10 -8.61 14.55
CA GLU A 492 13.85 -9.22 14.09
C GLU A 492 12.68 -8.25 14.26
N GLN A 493 12.65 -7.50 15.37
CA GLN A 493 11.65 -6.44 15.60
C GLN A 493 11.79 -5.30 14.57
N VAL A 494 13.02 -4.87 14.26
CA VAL A 494 13.26 -3.85 13.22
C VAL A 494 12.91 -4.39 11.82
N VAL A 495 13.22 -5.65 11.53
CA VAL A 495 12.83 -6.32 10.28
C VAL A 495 11.31 -6.43 10.15
N ALA A 496 10.58 -6.78 11.22
CA ALA A 496 9.11 -6.87 11.20
C ALA A 496 8.45 -5.52 10.92
N ILE A 497 8.92 -4.44 11.56
CA ILE A 497 8.45 -3.07 11.30
C ILE A 497 8.76 -2.62 9.86
N ALA A 498 9.90 -3.03 9.32
CA ALA A 498 10.33 -2.68 7.97
C ALA A 498 9.63 -3.50 6.87
N SER A 499 9.23 -4.74 7.17
CA SER A 499 8.55 -5.68 6.26
C SER A 499 7.04 -5.40 6.22
N SER A 500 6.69 -4.21 5.76
CA SER A 500 5.32 -3.75 5.55
C SER A 500 5.26 -2.57 4.59
N HIS A 501 4.09 -2.35 3.99
CA HIS A 501 3.86 -1.22 3.10
C HIS A 501 4.09 0.10 3.88
N GLY A 502 5.08 0.88 3.44
CA GLY A 502 5.52 2.08 4.15
C GLY A 502 6.49 1.83 5.33
N GLY A 503 7.19 0.69 5.40
CA GLY A 503 8.11 0.34 6.50
C GLY A 503 9.11 1.43 6.89
N LYS A 504 9.65 2.22 5.95
CA LYS A 504 10.44 3.44 6.23
C LYS A 504 9.72 4.42 7.16
N GLN A 505 8.45 4.71 6.86
CA GLN A 505 7.63 5.61 7.66
C GLN A 505 7.35 5.03 9.04
N ALA A 506 7.15 3.70 9.15
CA ALA A 506 7.01 3.04 10.43
C ALA A 506 8.30 3.16 11.28
N LEU A 507 9.49 2.91 10.70
CA LEU A 507 10.78 3.10 11.39
C LEU A 507 11.02 4.55 11.82
N GLU A 508 10.74 5.53 10.95
CA GLU A 508 10.84 6.96 11.29
C GLU A 508 9.88 7.35 12.43
N ALA A 509 8.67 6.78 12.46
CA ALA A 509 7.69 6.99 13.53
C ALA A 509 8.10 6.28 14.83
N VAL A 510 8.64 5.06 14.76
CA VAL A 510 9.20 4.32 15.91
C VAL A 510 10.29 5.16 16.58
N ARG A 511 11.24 5.68 15.78
CA ARG A 511 12.29 6.56 16.28
C ARG A 511 11.74 7.86 16.89
N ALA A 512 10.69 8.43 16.32
CA ALA A 512 10.10 9.68 16.80
C ALA A 512 9.16 9.53 18.01
N LEU A 513 8.54 8.37 18.22
CA LEU A 513 7.39 8.20 19.14
C LEU A 513 7.59 7.14 20.22
N PHE A 514 8.49 6.15 20.09
CA PHE A 514 8.67 5.13 21.12
C PHE A 514 9.10 5.69 22.49
N PRO A 515 9.99 6.70 22.61
CA PRO A 515 10.32 7.28 23.90
C PRO A 515 9.09 7.92 24.58
N ASP A 516 8.33 8.75 23.84
CA ASP A 516 7.09 9.36 24.31
C ASP A 516 6.05 8.32 24.78
N LEU A 517 5.88 7.24 24.00
CA LEU A 517 4.82 6.25 24.23
C LEU A 517 5.18 5.19 25.27
N ARG A 518 6.47 4.99 25.58
CA ARG A 518 6.92 4.22 26.76
C ARG A 518 6.79 5.02 28.06
N ALA A 519 6.84 6.35 27.98
CA ALA A 519 6.69 7.22 29.15
C ALA A 519 5.24 7.31 29.64
N ALA A 520 5.07 7.78 30.88
CA ALA A 520 3.75 8.12 31.41
C ALA A 520 3.13 9.29 30.59
N PRO A 521 1.81 9.28 30.34
CA PRO A 521 0.80 8.36 30.85
C PRO A 521 0.43 7.22 29.88
N TYR A 522 1.22 6.98 28.82
CA TYR A 522 0.95 5.92 27.85
C TYR A 522 1.45 4.56 28.36
N ALA A 523 2.67 4.53 28.93
CA ALA A 523 3.30 3.36 29.55
C ALA A 523 3.32 2.09 28.68
N LEU A 524 3.35 2.23 27.34
CA LEU A 524 3.25 1.11 26.41
C LEU A 524 4.58 0.33 26.36
N SER A 525 4.49 -0.99 26.49
CA SER A 525 5.66 -1.87 26.38
C SER A 525 6.23 -1.92 24.96
N THR A 526 7.50 -2.31 24.85
CA THR A 526 8.16 -2.55 23.55
C THR A 526 7.36 -3.52 22.67
N ALA A 527 6.81 -4.59 23.23
CA ALA A 527 6.06 -5.59 22.47
C ALA A 527 4.77 -5.00 21.88
N GLN A 528 3.98 -4.27 22.68
CA GLN A 528 2.77 -3.58 22.22
C GLN A 528 3.09 -2.55 21.13
N LEU A 529 4.15 -1.77 21.30
CA LEU A 529 4.58 -0.77 20.32
C LEU A 529 5.10 -1.38 19.01
N VAL A 530 5.80 -2.52 19.07
CA VAL A 530 6.22 -3.28 17.88
C VAL A 530 5.02 -3.88 17.16
N ALA A 531 3.99 -4.38 17.87
CA ALA A 531 2.77 -4.91 17.25
C ALA A 531 1.98 -3.83 16.47
N ILE A 532 1.85 -2.63 17.04
CA ILE A 532 1.23 -1.47 16.38
C ILE A 532 2.08 -1.04 15.15
N ALA A 533 3.40 -1.06 15.27
CA ALA A 533 4.32 -0.60 14.23
C ALA A 533 4.49 -1.59 13.06
N SER A 534 4.38 -2.89 13.30
CA SER A 534 4.64 -3.97 12.31
C SER A 534 3.45 -4.30 11.41
N ASN A 535 2.59 -3.32 11.16
CA ASN A 535 1.40 -3.41 10.34
C ASN A 535 1.47 -2.43 9.15
N PRO A 536 0.81 -2.70 8.01
CA PRO A 536 0.80 -1.76 6.89
C PRO A 536 0.06 -0.48 7.31
N GLY A 537 0.79 0.64 7.37
CA GLY A 537 0.33 1.89 7.96
C GLY A 537 0.74 2.14 9.43
N GLY A 538 1.65 1.35 10.01
CA GLY A 538 2.04 1.42 11.44
C GLY A 538 2.40 2.82 11.98
N LYS A 539 3.01 3.69 11.16
CA LYS A 539 3.19 5.12 11.50
C LYS A 539 1.87 5.80 11.89
N GLN A 540 0.85 5.63 11.05
CA GLN A 540 -0.46 6.23 11.27
C GLN A 540 -1.12 5.66 12.53
N ALA A 541 -0.95 4.36 12.80
CA ALA A 541 -1.45 3.75 14.02
C ALA A 541 -0.75 4.30 15.28
N LEU A 542 0.58 4.43 15.29
CA LEU A 542 1.33 5.06 16.39
C LEU A 542 0.93 6.54 16.61
N GLU A 543 0.77 7.31 15.53
CA GLU A 543 0.32 8.71 15.60
C GLU A 543 -1.11 8.82 16.16
N ALA A 544 -2.01 7.93 15.75
CA ALA A 544 -3.39 7.86 16.24
C ALA A 544 -3.46 7.41 17.70
N VAL A 545 -2.65 6.44 18.12
CA VAL A 545 -2.51 6.07 19.54
C VAL A 545 -2.04 7.27 20.36
N ARG A 546 -0.97 7.97 19.94
CA ARG A 546 -0.51 9.17 20.66
C ARG A 546 -1.58 10.26 20.76
N ALA A 547 -2.40 10.43 19.72
CA ALA A 547 -3.47 11.42 19.71
C ALA A 547 -4.70 11.02 20.56
N LEU A 548 -5.15 9.77 20.48
CA LEU A 548 -6.45 9.33 20.98
C LEU A 548 -6.41 8.51 22.27
N PHE A 549 -5.25 7.96 22.68
CA PHE A 549 -5.16 7.06 23.83
C PHE A 549 -5.75 7.65 25.12
N ARG A 550 -5.43 8.91 25.45
CA ARG A 550 -6.00 9.59 26.64
C ARG A 550 -7.52 9.74 26.58
N GLU A 551 -8.08 10.01 25.40
CA GLU A 551 -9.53 10.14 25.22
C GLU A 551 -10.22 8.77 25.35
N LEU A 552 -9.68 7.73 24.70
CA LEU A 552 -10.25 6.38 24.69
C LEU A 552 -10.08 5.64 26.03
N ARG A 553 -9.04 5.95 26.81
CA ARG A 553 -8.87 5.50 28.20
C ARG A 553 -9.86 6.15 29.17
N ALA A 554 -10.47 7.30 28.81
CA ALA A 554 -11.36 8.08 29.68
C ALA A 554 -12.84 7.77 29.43
N ALA A 555 -13.70 8.18 30.37
CA ALA A 555 -15.15 8.11 30.19
C ALA A 555 -15.60 8.99 29.00
N PRO A 556 -16.59 8.56 28.19
CA PRO A 556 -17.44 7.38 28.37
C PRO A 556 -16.92 6.11 27.66
N TYR A 557 -15.74 6.15 27.02
CA TYR A 557 -15.17 5.00 26.30
C TYR A 557 -14.61 3.95 27.28
N ALA A 558 -13.82 4.41 28.25
CA ALA A 558 -13.24 3.62 29.34
C ALA A 558 -12.51 2.34 28.89
N LEU A 559 -11.82 2.39 27.74
CA LEU A 559 -11.09 1.24 27.21
C LEU A 559 -9.83 0.96 28.04
N SER A 560 -9.43 -0.31 28.11
CA SER A 560 -8.12 -0.70 28.67
C SER A 560 -6.97 -0.37 27.71
N THR A 561 -5.72 -0.41 28.20
CA THR A 561 -4.54 -0.24 27.34
C THR A 561 -4.48 -1.33 26.27
N GLU A 562 -4.78 -2.56 26.66
CA GLU A 562 -4.76 -3.78 25.85
C GLU A 562 -5.81 -3.71 24.74
N GLN A 563 -7.01 -3.18 25.06
CA GLN A 563 -8.07 -2.96 24.09
C GLN A 563 -7.67 -1.89 23.04
N VAL A 564 -7.08 -0.76 23.47
CA VAL A 564 -6.59 0.26 22.53
C VAL A 564 -5.44 -0.28 21.67
N VAL A 565 -4.54 -1.09 22.23
CA VAL A 565 -3.46 -1.77 21.49
C VAL A 565 -4.02 -2.79 20.50
N ALA A 566 -5.02 -3.59 20.87
CA ALA A 566 -5.63 -4.58 19.98
C ALA A 566 -6.28 -3.94 18.74
N ILE A 567 -7.05 -2.86 18.93
CA ILE A 567 -7.63 -2.07 17.84
C ILE A 567 -6.52 -1.46 16.95
N ALA A 568 -5.43 -0.99 17.56
CA ALA A 568 -4.32 -0.36 16.85
C ALA A 568 -3.39 -1.33 16.09
N SER A 569 -3.31 -2.60 16.50
CA SER A 569 -2.34 -3.60 16.00
C SER A 569 -2.83 -4.40 14.79
N ASN A 570 -3.67 -3.80 13.96
CA ASN A 570 -4.27 -4.37 12.76
C ASN A 570 -4.02 -3.45 11.54
N HIS A 571 -4.18 -3.97 10.32
CA HIS A 571 -4.14 -3.14 9.12
C HIS A 571 -5.26 -2.09 9.17
N GLY A 572 -4.86 -0.83 9.10
CA GLY A 572 -5.77 0.31 9.26
C GLY A 572 -6.08 0.67 10.72
N GLY A 573 -5.29 0.25 11.72
CA GLY A 573 -5.54 0.52 13.14
C GLY A 573 -5.89 1.98 13.50
N LYS A 574 -5.27 2.97 12.83
CA LYS A 574 -5.69 4.40 12.93
C LYS A 574 -7.18 4.59 12.63
N GLN A 575 -7.63 4.04 11.49
CA GLN A 575 -9.01 4.14 11.03
C GLN A 575 -9.97 3.43 11.99
N ALA A 576 -9.56 2.29 12.56
CA ALA A 576 -10.35 1.59 13.57
C ALA A 576 -10.49 2.41 14.87
N LEU A 577 -9.40 3.02 15.38
CA LEU A 577 -9.46 3.94 16.53
C LEU A 577 -10.34 5.16 16.27
N GLU A 578 -10.23 5.78 15.09
CA GLU A 578 -11.05 6.93 14.69
C GLU A 578 -12.53 6.55 14.54
N ALA A 579 -12.83 5.35 14.03
CA ALA A 579 -14.19 4.82 13.91
C ALA A 579 -14.80 4.46 15.28
N VAL A 580 -14.03 3.87 16.20
CA VAL A 580 -14.45 3.67 17.59
C VAL A 580 -14.76 5.02 18.23
N ARG A 581 -13.86 6.00 18.13
CA ARG A 581 -14.09 7.36 18.66
C ARG A 581 -15.40 7.97 18.17
N ALA A 582 -15.68 7.86 16.87
CA ALA A 582 -16.88 8.42 16.25
C ALA A 582 -18.17 7.67 16.61
N LEU A 583 -18.17 6.33 16.51
CA LEU A 583 -19.39 5.51 16.54
C LEU A 583 -19.72 4.92 17.92
N PHE A 584 -18.75 4.78 18.84
CA PHE A 584 -18.92 4.05 20.10
C PHE A 584 -20.12 4.53 20.93
N ARG A 585 -20.31 5.85 21.09
CA ARG A 585 -21.46 6.39 21.86
C ARG A 585 -22.81 5.96 21.27
N GLY A 586 -22.95 5.93 19.95
CA GLY A 586 -24.20 5.53 19.29
C GLY A 586 -24.38 4.02 19.26
N LEU A 587 -23.30 3.24 19.03
CA LEU A 587 -23.34 1.78 19.08
C LEU A 587 -23.65 1.24 20.49
N ARG A 588 -23.23 1.95 21.54
CA ARG A 588 -23.61 1.71 22.95
C ARG A 588 -25.09 2.02 23.24
N ALA A 589 -25.74 2.86 22.44
CA ALA A 589 -27.10 3.34 22.67
C ALA A 589 -28.16 2.50 21.93
N ALA A 590 -29.42 2.65 22.28
CA ALA A 590 -30.53 2.12 21.48
C ALA A 590 -30.54 2.79 20.08
N PRO A 591 -30.88 2.06 18.99
CA PRO A 591 -31.37 0.68 18.95
C PRO A 591 -30.27 -0.41 18.95
N TYR A 592 -28.99 -0.04 18.91
CA TYR A 592 -27.87 -0.97 18.75
C TYR A 592 -27.57 -1.79 20.01
N GLY A 593 -27.37 -1.10 21.14
CA GLY A 593 -27.17 -1.71 22.47
C GLY A 593 -25.93 -2.59 22.62
N LEU A 594 -24.86 -2.33 21.87
CA LEU A 594 -23.63 -3.13 21.93
C LEU A 594 -22.87 -2.88 23.25
N SER A 595 -22.21 -3.93 23.76
CA SER A 595 -21.27 -3.79 24.88
C SER A 595 -19.91 -3.24 24.43
N THR A 596 -19.14 -2.68 25.37
CA THR A 596 -17.76 -2.24 25.11
C THR A 596 -16.91 -3.36 24.49
N ALA A 597 -17.02 -4.59 25.01
CA ALA A 597 -16.28 -5.75 24.50
C ALA A 597 -16.67 -6.10 23.05
N GLN A 598 -17.96 -6.02 22.70
CA GLN A 598 -18.44 -6.27 21.32
C GLN A 598 -17.90 -5.21 20.34
N VAL A 599 -17.92 -3.93 20.71
CA VAL A 599 -17.37 -2.85 19.87
C VAL A 599 -15.85 -3.01 19.70
N VAL A 600 -15.12 -3.40 20.75
CA VAL A 600 -13.68 -3.72 20.67
C VAL A 600 -13.41 -4.92 19.78
N ALA A 601 -14.21 -5.99 19.86
CA ALA A 601 -14.05 -7.19 19.02
C ALA A 601 -14.20 -6.87 17.52
N ILE A 602 -15.26 -6.15 17.13
CA ILE A 602 -15.48 -5.70 15.75
C ILE A 602 -14.34 -4.78 15.26
N ALA A 603 -13.81 -3.95 16.15
CA ALA A 603 -12.73 -3.02 15.82
C ALA A 603 -11.34 -3.68 15.73
N SER A 604 -11.13 -4.85 16.35
CA SER A 604 -9.83 -5.53 16.48
C SER A 604 -9.59 -6.58 15.39
N SER A 605 -9.88 -6.24 14.14
CA SER A 605 -9.63 -7.06 12.95
C SER A 605 -9.21 -6.19 11.77
N ASN A 606 -8.65 -6.78 10.72
CA ASN A 606 -8.23 -6.04 9.54
C ASN A 606 -9.44 -5.39 8.85
N GLY A 607 -9.43 -4.06 8.79
CA GLY A 607 -10.58 -3.27 8.31
C GLY A 607 -11.65 -3.00 9.37
N GLY A 608 -11.37 -3.08 10.67
CA GLY A 608 -12.35 -2.87 11.76
C GLY A 608 -13.23 -1.61 11.65
N LYS A 609 -12.72 -0.50 11.08
CA LYS A 609 -13.55 0.68 10.71
C LYS A 609 -14.74 0.30 9.82
N GLN A 610 -14.46 -0.45 8.75
CA GLN A 610 -15.47 -0.88 7.79
C GLN A 610 -16.47 -1.83 8.45
N ALA A 611 -16.02 -2.72 9.34
CA ALA A 611 -16.91 -3.60 10.09
C ALA A 611 -17.83 -2.81 11.05
N LEU A 612 -17.32 -1.80 11.77
CA LEU A 612 -18.15 -0.91 12.60
C LEU A 612 -19.17 -0.10 11.78
N GLU A 613 -18.76 0.45 10.63
CA GLU A 613 -19.66 1.18 9.71
C GLU A 613 -20.74 0.25 9.11
N ALA A 614 -20.38 -1.01 8.80
CA ALA A 614 -21.34 -2.01 8.32
C ALA A 614 -22.30 -2.47 9.42
N VAL A 615 -21.84 -2.64 10.67
CA VAL A 615 -22.70 -2.92 11.82
C VAL A 615 -23.64 -1.73 12.08
N TRP A 616 -23.16 -0.49 11.99
CA TRP A 616 -24.01 0.70 12.08
C TRP A 616 -25.11 0.70 11.01
N ALA A 617 -24.76 0.45 9.74
CA ALA A 617 -25.74 0.47 8.66
C ALA A 617 -26.72 -0.72 8.68
N LEU A 618 -26.23 -1.94 8.99
CA LEU A 618 -26.96 -3.19 8.74
C LEU A 618 -27.55 -3.84 9.99
N LEU A 619 -27.07 -3.58 11.21
CA LEU A 619 -27.61 -4.23 12.42
C LEU A 619 -29.13 -3.99 12.61
N PRO A 620 -29.68 -2.77 12.42
CA PRO A 620 -31.13 -2.57 12.52
C PRO A 620 -31.91 -3.32 11.43
N VAL A 621 -31.35 -3.44 10.23
CA VAL A 621 -31.97 -4.12 9.07
C VAL A 621 -31.94 -5.64 9.22
N LEU A 622 -30.81 -6.19 9.68
CA LEU A 622 -30.60 -7.62 9.89
C LEU A 622 -31.37 -8.18 11.10
N ARG A 623 -31.74 -7.31 12.06
CA ARG A 623 -32.66 -7.65 13.16
C ARG A 623 -34.13 -7.67 12.75
N ALA A 624 -34.47 -7.15 11.56
CA ALA A 624 -35.84 -7.15 11.04
C ALA A 624 -36.10 -8.35 10.13
N THR A 625 -37.37 -8.72 9.99
CA THR A 625 -37.84 -9.72 9.02
C THR A 625 -37.55 -9.23 7.59
N PRO A 626 -37.05 -10.10 6.68
CA PRO A 626 -36.96 -11.56 6.75
C PRO A 626 -35.60 -12.13 7.23
N TYR A 627 -34.76 -11.31 7.86
CA TYR A 627 -33.43 -11.72 8.32
C TYR A 627 -33.48 -12.33 9.73
N ASP A 628 -34.19 -11.66 10.63
CA ASP A 628 -34.49 -12.09 12.00
C ASP A 628 -33.24 -12.50 12.82
N LEU A 629 -32.07 -11.90 12.52
CA LEU A 629 -30.80 -12.18 13.21
C LEU A 629 -30.77 -11.48 14.57
N ASN A 630 -30.15 -12.13 15.56
CA ASN A 630 -29.88 -11.50 16.85
C ASN A 630 -28.57 -10.71 16.84
N THR A 631 -28.42 -9.78 17.80
CA THR A 631 -27.22 -8.92 17.92
C THR A 631 -25.92 -9.71 18.03
N ALA A 632 -25.89 -10.85 18.74
CA ALA A 632 -24.68 -11.65 18.88
C ALA A 632 -24.25 -12.31 17.56
N GLN A 633 -25.19 -12.75 16.72
CA GLN A 633 -24.91 -13.25 15.37
C GLN A 633 -24.32 -12.16 14.47
N VAL A 634 -24.88 -10.95 14.49
CA VAL A 634 -24.37 -9.81 13.72
C VAL A 634 -22.96 -9.42 14.19
N VAL A 635 -22.71 -9.39 15.50
CA VAL A 635 -21.38 -9.14 16.07
C VAL A 635 -20.38 -10.23 15.69
N ALA A 636 -20.78 -11.51 15.72
CA ALA A 636 -19.91 -12.63 15.36
C ALA A 636 -19.47 -12.57 13.89
N ILE A 637 -20.39 -12.29 12.96
CA ILE A 637 -20.08 -12.11 11.53
C ILE A 637 -19.12 -10.92 11.32
N ALA A 638 -19.24 -9.88 12.14
CA ALA A 638 -18.47 -8.64 12.03
C ALA A 638 -17.07 -8.70 12.68
N SER A 639 -16.83 -9.60 13.64
CA SER A 639 -15.62 -9.64 14.50
C SER A 639 -14.45 -10.42 13.89
N HIS A 640 -14.34 -10.40 12.56
CA HIS A 640 -13.35 -11.14 11.78
C HIS A 640 -12.85 -10.32 10.59
N ASP A 641 -11.70 -10.70 10.04
CA ASP A 641 -11.15 -10.11 8.80
C ASP A 641 -12.16 -10.22 7.65
N GLY A 642 -12.61 -9.07 7.14
CA GLY A 642 -13.67 -9.01 6.13
C GLY A 642 -15.10 -9.03 6.70
N GLY A 643 -15.30 -8.68 7.97
CA GLY A 643 -16.62 -8.61 8.61
C GLY A 643 -17.66 -7.75 7.87
N LYS A 644 -17.25 -6.63 7.26
CA LYS A 644 -18.13 -5.83 6.37
C LYS A 644 -18.64 -6.63 5.16
N PRO A 645 -17.77 -7.12 4.25
CA PRO A 645 -18.24 -7.93 3.12
C PRO A 645 -19.01 -9.19 3.55
N ALA A 646 -18.69 -9.78 4.72
CA ALA A 646 -19.48 -10.89 5.27
C ALA A 646 -20.92 -10.44 5.66
N LEU A 647 -21.09 -9.31 6.35
CA LEU A 647 -22.41 -8.74 6.65
C LEU A 647 -23.18 -8.34 5.39
N GLU A 648 -22.53 -7.67 4.43
CA GLU A 648 -23.13 -7.26 3.16
C GLU A 648 -23.57 -8.48 2.33
N ALA A 649 -22.80 -9.57 2.35
CA ALA A 649 -23.16 -10.82 1.71
C ALA A 649 -24.30 -11.55 2.42
N VAL A 650 -24.35 -11.55 3.76
CA VAL A 650 -25.48 -12.10 4.53
C VAL A 650 -26.75 -11.30 4.25
N TRP A 651 -26.68 -9.97 4.27
CA TRP A 651 -27.80 -9.09 3.90
C TRP A 651 -28.27 -9.34 2.46
N ALA A 652 -27.37 -9.44 1.48
CA ALA A 652 -27.76 -9.66 0.09
C ALA A 652 -28.28 -11.08 -0.21
N LYS A 653 -27.82 -12.11 0.53
CA LYS A 653 -27.98 -13.53 0.13
C LYS A 653 -28.76 -14.40 1.10
N LEU A 654 -28.91 -14.05 2.38
CA LEU A 654 -29.63 -14.89 3.36
C LEU A 654 -31.07 -15.24 2.92
N PRO A 655 -31.88 -14.31 2.37
CA PRO A 655 -33.23 -14.64 1.89
C PRO A 655 -33.19 -15.62 0.69
N VAL A 656 -32.21 -15.47 -0.20
CA VAL A 656 -32.01 -16.33 -1.38
C VAL A 656 -31.55 -17.74 -0.96
N LEU A 657 -30.57 -17.83 -0.06
CA LEU A 657 -29.99 -19.10 0.40
C LEU A 657 -30.92 -19.91 1.32
N ARG A 658 -31.90 -19.27 1.97
CA ARG A 658 -33.01 -19.96 2.65
C ARG A 658 -34.01 -20.57 1.65
N GLY A 659 -34.08 -20.05 0.42
CA GLY A 659 -34.97 -20.52 -0.64
C GLY A 659 -34.49 -21.77 -1.37
N VAL A 660 -35.40 -22.44 -2.08
CA VAL A 660 -35.09 -23.51 -3.04
C VAL A 660 -34.32 -22.90 -4.23
N PRO A 661 -33.24 -23.50 -4.75
CA PRO A 661 -32.72 -24.86 -4.50
C PRO A 661 -31.68 -24.97 -3.38
N TYR A 662 -31.39 -23.90 -2.64
CA TYR A 662 -30.32 -23.87 -1.63
C TYR A 662 -30.77 -24.51 -0.30
N ALA A 663 -31.89 -24.05 0.24
CA ALA A 663 -32.54 -24.57 1.45
C ALA A 663 -31.61 -24.64 2.69
N LEU A 664 -30.74 -23.64 2.87
CA LEU A 664 -29.89 -23.51 4.06
C LEU A 664 -30.65 -22.87 5.22
N SER A 665 -30.33 -23.30 6.44
CA SER A 665 -30.84 -22.65 7.65
C SER A 665 -30.11 -21.33 7.93
N THR A 666 -30.77 -20.41 8.65
CA THR A 666 -30.15 -19.17 9.10
C THR A 666 -28.85 -19.41 9.88
N ALA A 667 -28.82 -20.43 10.74
CA ALA A 667 -27.64 -20.82 11.50
C ALA A 667 -26.48 -21.30 10.61
N GLN A 668 -26.76 -22.04 9.52
CA GLN A 668 -25.75 -22.45 8.55
C GLN A 668 -25.18 -21.24 7.79
N VAL A 669 -26.03 -20.32 7.32
CA VAL A 669 -25.59 -19.09 6.63
C VAL A 669 -24.71 -18.23 7.54
N VAL A 670 -25.08 -18.07 8.82
CA VAL A 670 -24.25 -17.37 9.83
C VAL A 670 -22.92 -18.10 10.05
N ALA A 671 -22.92 -19.43 10.21
CA ALA A 671 -21.69 -20.22 10.39
C ALA A 671 -20.70 -20.04 9.22
N ILE A 672 -21.21 -20.14 7.98
CA ILE A 672 -20.41 -19.94 6.76
C ILE A 672 -19.87 -18.51 6.70
N ALA A 673 -20.68 -17.51 7.07
CA ALA A 673 -20.28 -16.11 7.08
C ALA A 673 -19.15 -15.84 8.10
N CYS A 674 -19.27 -16.32 9.35
CA CYS A 674 -18.25 -16.15 10.37
C CYS A 674 -16.94 -16.90 10.02
N ILE A 675 -17.04 -18.17 9.61
CA ILE A 675 -15.87 -19.04 9.47
C ILE A 675 -15.19 -18.88 8.09
N SER A 676 -15.91 -18.41 7.06
CA SER A 676 -15.43 -18.43 5.68
C SER A 676 -15.89 -17.26 4.77
N GLY A 677 -16.66 -16.31 5.32
CA GLY A 677 -16.95 -15.00 4.71
C GLY A 677 -17.77 -15.01 3.42
N GLN A 678 -17.90 -13.82 2.83
CA GLN A 678 -18.59 -13.56 1.56
C GLN A 678 -18.26 -14.60 0.47
N GLN A 679 -16.97 -14.90 0.29
CA GLN A 679 -16.50 -15.73 -0.82
C GLN A 679 -17.04 -17.17 -0.75
N ALA A 680 -17.28 -17.71 0.46
CA ALA A 680 -17.91 -19.01 0.62
C ALA A 680 -19.42 -18.97 0.31
N LEU A 681 -20.13 -17.91 0.72
CA LEU A 681 -21.54 -17.70 0.38
C LEU A 681 -21.75 -17.56 -1.14
N GLU A 682 -20.87 -16.81 -1.82
CA GLU A 682 -20.88 -16.67 -3.29
C GLU A 682 -20.58 -17.98 -4.01
N ALA A 683 -19.63 -18.78 -3.52
CA ALA A 683 -19.32 -20.08 -4.08
C ALA A 683 -20.47 -21.09 -3.89
N ILE A 684 -21.18 -21.03 -2.76
CA ILE A 684 -22.40 -21.80 -2.51
C ILE A 684 -23.49 -21.41 -3.50
N GLU A 685 -23.82 -20.12 -3.61
CA GLU A 685 -24.86 -19.65 -4.54
C GLU A 685 -24.54 -20.06 -5.98
N ALA A 686 -23.29 -19.87 -6.42
CA ALA A 686 -22.87 -20.17 -7.79
C ALA A 686 -22.80 -21.67 -8.12
N HIS A 687 -22.68 -22.58 -7.14
CA HIS A 687 -22.32 -23.99 -7.40
C HIS A 687 -23.20 -25.04 -6.69
N MET A 688 -23.90 -24.70 -5.60
CA MET A 688 -24.76 -25.65 -4.88
C MET A 688 -25.82 -26.32 -5.79
N PRO A 689 -26.48 -25.65 -6.76
CA PRO A 689 -27.42 -26.32 -7.66
C PRO A 689 -26.77 -27.46 -8.46
N THR A 690 -25.50 -27.31 -8.85
CA THR A 690 -24.71 -28.36 -9.52
C THR A 690 -24.23 -29.43 -8.54
N LEU A 691 -23.78 -29.05 -7.35
CA LEU A 691 -23.29 -29.98 -6.32
C LEU A 691 -24.39 -30.90 -5.75
N ARG A 692 -25.65 -30.46 -5.82
CA ARG A 692 -26.83 -31.27 -5.46
C ARG A 692 -27.26 -32.26 -6.55
N GLN A 693 -26.73 -32.16 -7.77
CA GLN A 693 -27.04 -33.05 -8.89
C GLN A 693 -25.98 -34.14 -9.05
N ALA A 694 -26.28 -35.17 -9.85
CA ALA A 694 -25.30 -36.19 -10.21
C ALA A 694 -24.14 -35.57 -11.01
N PRO A 695 -22.88 -36.05 -10.84
CA PRO A 695 -22.48 -37.21 -10.05
C PRO A 695 -22.18 -36.92 -8.57
N HIS A 696 -22.40 -35.69 -8.08
CA HIS A 696 -21.97 -35.24 -6.76
C HIS A 696 -23.00 -35.52 -5.66
N SER A 697 -24.28 -35.29 -5.93
CA SER A 697 -25.44 -35.65 -5.08
C SER A 697 -25.31 -35.25 -3.60
N LEU A 698 -24.72 -34.09 -3.30
CA LEU A 698 -24.47 -33.65 -1.92
C LEU A 698 -25.72 -33.01 -1.28
N SER A 699 -25.91 -33.22 0.02
CA SER A 699 -26.91 -32.49 0.81
C SER A 699 -26.48 -31.03 1.03
N PRO A 700 -27.42 -30.08 1.24
CA PRO A 700 -27.07 -28.70 1.58
C PRO A 700 -26.15 -28.59 2.78
N GLU A 701 -26.36 -29.45 3.78
CA GLU A 701 -25.58 -29.53 5.03
C GLU A 701 -24.13 -29.94 4.78
N ARG A 702 -23.90 -30.95 3.92
CA ARG A 702 -22.55 -31.36 3.50
C ARG A 702 -21.83 -30.26 2.73
N VAL A 703 -22.52 -29.54 1.84
CA VAL A 703 -21.94 -28.39 1.12
C VAL A 703 -21.64 -27.23 2.08
N ALA A 704 -22.49 -26.99 3.09
CA ALA A 704 -22.22 -26.00 4.15
C ALA A 704 -21.00 -26.40 5.00
N ALA A 705 -20.86 -27.67 5.40
CA ALA A 705 -19.70 -28.17 6.12
C ALA A 705 -18.41 -28.07 5.29
N ILE A 706 -18.46 -28.42 4.00
CA ILE A 706 -17.36 -28.21 3.03
C ILE A 706 -16.94 -26.74 2.99
N ALA A 707 -17.91 -25.82 2.93
CA ALA A 707 -17.66 -24.39 2.93
C ALA A 707 -17.02 -23.93 4.24
N CYS A 708 -17.56 -24.30 5.42
CA CYS A 708 -16.97 -23.94 6.72
C CYS A 708 -15.57 -24.53 6.96
N ILE A 709 -15.20 -25.63 6.30
CA ILE A 709 -13.90 -26.30 6.51
C ILE A 709 -12.79 -25.78 5.59
N GLY A 710 -13.08 -25.31 4.37
CA GLY A 710 -12.06 -24.81 3.43
C GLY A 710 -12.41 -23.57 2.59
N GLY A 711 -13.58 -22.99 2.85
CA GLY A 711 -14.14 -21.84 2.14
C GLY A 711 -14.46 -22.13 0.67
N ARG A 712 -14.58 -21.04 -0.10
CA ARG A 712 -14.72 -21.03 -1.57
C ARG A 712 -13.91 -22.11 -2.29
N SER A 713 -12.62 -22.20 -1.99
CA SER A 713 -11.70 -23.12 -2.67
C SER A 713 -12.04 -24.60 -2.46
N ALA A 714 -12.66 -24.99 -1.34
CA ALA A 714 -13.13 -26.36 -1.13
C ALA A 714 -14.42 -26.65 -1.93
N VAL A 715 -15.34 -25.68 -2.00
CA VAL A 715 -16.56 -25.77 -2.82
C VAL A 715 -16.20 -25.88 -4.31
N GLU A 716 -15.25 -25.06 -4.79
CA GLU A 716 -14.72 -25.11 -6.16
C GLU A 716 -13.94 -26.40 -6.45
N ALA A 717 -13.11 -26.87 -5.50
CA ALA A 717 -12.38 -28.13 -5.63
C ALA A 717 -13.31 -29.35 -5.78
N VAL A 718 -14.35 -29.43 -4.94
CA VAL A 718 -15.36 -30.50 -5.01
C VAL A 718 -16.14 -30.42 -6.32
N ARG A 719 -16.54 -29.23 -6.77
CA ARG A 719 -17.13 -29.02 -8.11
C ARG A 719 -16.22 -29.55 -9.22
N GLN A 720 -14.90 -29.40 -9.11
CA GLN A 720 -13.90 -29.91 -10.05
C GLN A 720 -13.61 -31.42 -9.90
N GLY A 721 -14.31 -32.14 -9.01
CA GLY A 721 -14.21 -33.59 -8.85
C GLY A 721 -13.24 -34.08 -7.80
N LEU A 722 -12.66 -33.20 -6.97
CA LEU A 722 -11.84 -33.64 -5.83
C LEU A 722 -12.73 -34.29 -4.76
N PRO A 723 -12.42 -35.51 -4.29
CA PRO A 723 -13.25 -36.23 -3.35
C PRO A 723 -13.25 -35.55 -1.97
N VAL A 724 -14.41 -35.52 -1.30
CA VAL A 724 -14.62 -34.79 -0.04
C VAL A 724 -13.58 -35.13 1.05
N LYS A 725 -13.11 -36.39 1.10
CA LYS A 725 -12.06 -36.85 2.02
C LYS A 725 -10.71 -36.11 1.87
N ALA A 726 -10.42 -35.54 0.70
CA ALA A 726 -9.19 -34.76 0.45
C ALA A 726 -9.23 -33.34 1.06
N ILE A 727 -10.41 -32.78 1.33
CA ILE A 727 -10.57 -31.41 1.84
C ILE A 727 -9.90 -31.22 3.20
N ARG A 728 -9.77 -32.29 3.99
CA ARG A 728 -9.03 -32.31 5.27
C ARG A 728 -7.56 -31.84 5.13
N ARG A 729 -6.97 -31.90 3.94
CA ARG A 729 -5.63 -31.37 3.65
C ARG A 729 -5.62 -29.86 3.40
N ILE A 730 -6.65 -29.33 2.75
CA ILE A 730 -6.74 -27.92 2.32
C ILE A 730 -6.63 -26.96 3.51
N ARG A 731 -7.25 -27.25 4.66
CA ARG A 731 -7.13 -26.40 5.87
C ARG A 731 -5.74 -26.47 6.53
N ARG A 732 -4.99 -27.56 6.36
CA ARG A 732 -3.59 -27.65 6.83
C ARG A 732 -2.63 -26.86 5.95
N GLU A 733 -2.95 -26.69 4.66
CA GLU A 733 -2.19 -25.89 3.70
C GLU A 733 -2.63 -24.40 3.68
N LYS A 734 -3.87 -24.10 4.10
CA LYS A 734 -4.40 -22.74 4.29
C LYS A 734 -4.22 -22.18 5.72
N ALA A 735 -3.61 -22.90 6.64
CA ALA A 735 -3.09 -22.26 7.84
C ALA A 735 -2.13 -21.15 7.40
N PRO A 736 -2.24 -19.91 7.93
CA PRO A 736 -1.29 -18.88 7.56
C PRO A 736 0.12 -19.37 7.87
N VAL A 737 1.06 -19.15 6.94
CA VAL A 737 2.48 -19.18 7.29
C VAL A 737 2.70 -18.01 8.23
N ALA A 738 2.52 -18.26 9.52
CA ALA A 738 3.10 -17.42 10.55
C ALA A 738 4.59 -17.33 10.23
N GLY A 739 5.11 -16.10 10.12
CA GLY A 739 6.55 -15.89 10.35
C GLY A 739 6.92 -16.57 11.67
N PRO A 740 8.09 -17.22 11.75
CA PRO A 740 8.40 -18.21 12.79
C PRO A 740 7.99 -17.67 14.16
N PRO A 741 7.11 -18.38 14.90
CA PRO A 741 6.52 -17.83 16.12
C PRO A 741 7.65 -17.44 17.08
N PRO A 742 7.55 -16.28 17.77
CA PRO A 742 8.59 -15.80 18.67
C PRO A 742 8.87 -16.90 19.70
N ALA A 743 10.09 -17.44 19.66
CA ALA A 743 10.37 -18.84 19.93
C ALA A 743 9.61 -19.42 21.13
N SER A 744 8.46 -20.05 20.84
CA SER A 744 7.69 -20.76 21.85
C SER A 744 8.45 -22.03 22.20
N LEU A 745 9.22 -21.96 23.29
CA LEU A 745 9.83 -23.11 23.97
C LEU A 745 8.72 -24.02 24.52
N GLY A 746 8.08 -24.76 23.62
CA GLY A 746 7.49 -26.05 23.97
C GLY A 746 8.65 -26.97 24.37
N PRO A 747 8.54 -27.68 25.51
CA PRO A 747 9.69 -28.35 26.09
C PRO A 747 10.23 -29.41 25.13
N THR A 748 11.55 -29.51 25.01
CA THR A 748 12.12 -30.60 24.22
C THR A 748 11.79 -31.95 24.88
N PRO A 749 11.68 -33.05 24.12
CA PRO A 749 11.53 -34.38 24.70
C PRO A 749 12.65 -34.73 25.70
N GLN A 750 13.82 -34.11 25.55
CA GLN A 750 14.98 -34.26 26.43
C GLN A 750 14.78 -33.53 27.77
N GLU A 751 14.28 -32.29 27.79
CA GLU A 751 13.88 -31.59 29.02
C GLU A 751 12.80 -32.37 29.78
N LEU A 752 11.80 -32.89 29.06
CA LEU A 752 10.71 -33.68 29.63
C LEU A 752 11.23 -34.95 30.31
N VAL A 753 12.11 -35.71 29.65
CA VAL A 753 12.75 -36.91 30.23
C VAL A 753 13.65 -36.54 31.41
N ALA A 754 14.42 -35.45 31.32
CA ALA A 754 15.28 -34.99 32.40
C ALA A 754 14.51 -34.59 33.67
N VAL A 755 13.39 -33.85 33.53
CA VAL A 755 12.52 -33.50 34.66
C VAL A 755 11.86 -34.75 35.26
N LEU A 756 11.32 -35.64 34.42
CA LEU A 756 10.72 -36.90 34.91
C LEU A 756 11.75 -37.78 35.65
N HIS A 757 13.00 -37.82 35.19
CA HIS A 757 14.09 -38.51 35.87
C HIS A 757 14.48 -37.81 37.19
N PHE A 758 14.58 -36.48 37.21
CA PHE A 758 14.93 -35.69 38.40
C PHE A 758 13.96 -35.97 39.55
N PHE A 759 12.65 -35.89 39.31
CA PHE A 759 11.63 -36.20 40.31
C PHE A 759 11.68 -37.68 40.74
N ARG A 760 11.86 -38.63 39.80
CA ARG A 760 12.00 -40.07 40.12
C ARG A 760 13.27 -40.39 40.94
N ALA A 761 14.31 -39.56 40.86
CA ALA A 761 15.58 -39.73 41.56
C ALA A 761 15.74 -38.81 42.80
N HIS A 762 14.72 -38.02 43.15
CA HIS A 762 14.84 -37.02 44.21
C HIS A 762 14.76 -37.65 45.60
N GLN A 763 15.79 -37.44 46.42
CA GLN A 763 15.89 -37.99 47.79
C GLN A 763 14.76 -37.50 48.73
N GLN A 764 14.12 -36.37 48.40
CA GLN A 764 12.95 -35.85 49.11
C GLN A 764 11.86 -35.45 48.11
N PRO A 765 10.83 -36.30 47.87
CA PRO A 765 9.79 -36.02 46.88
C PRO A 765 9.08 -34.69 47.10
N ARG A 766 8.62 -34.39 48.33
CA ARG A 766 7.90 -33.15 48.65
C ARG A 766 8.67 -31.86 48.35
N GLN A 767 9.99 -31.93 48.23
CA GLN A 767 10.86 -30.80 47.90
C GLN A 767 11.25 -30.77 46.41
N ALA A 768 11.13 -31.91 45.69
CA ALA A 768 11.53 -32.07 44.29
C ALA A 768 10.90 -31.05 43.34
N PHE A 769 9.67 -30.60 43.61
CA PHE A 769 9.04 -29.56 42.79
C PHE A 769 9.75 -28.21 42.91
N VAL A 770 10.09 -27.80 44.14
CA VAL A 770 10.78 -26.53 44.40
C VAL A 770 12.19 -26.58 43.85
N ASP A 771 12.90 -27.68 44.10
CA ASP A 771 14.29 -27.84 43.68
C ASP A 771 14.41 -28.00 42.15
N ALA A 772 13.39 -28.55 41.48
CA ALA A 772 13.30 -28.57 40.02
C ALA A 772 13.15 -27.18 39.40
N LEU A 773 12.48 -26.22 40.05
CA LEU A 773 12.41 -24.84 39.55
C LEU A 773 13.82 -24.21 39.49
N ALA A 774 14.65 -24.48 40.49
CA ALA A 774 16.04 -24.04 40.52
C ALA A 774 16.92 -24.83 39.53
N ALA A 775 16.87 -26.17 39.57
CA ALA A 775 17.72 -27.05 38.77
C ALA A 775 17.50 -26.91 37.25
N PHE A 776 16.25 -26.69 36.81
CA PHE A 776 15.89 -26.47 35.41
C PHE A 776 15.68 -24.99 35.06
N GLN A 777 16.00 -24.05 35.97
CA GLN A 777 15.85 -22.60 35.81
C GLN A 777 14.50 -22.17 35.22
N THR A 778 13.43 -22.79 35.70
CA THR A 778 12.09 -22.75 35.08
C THR A 778 11.04 -22.18 36.04
N THR A 779 9.94 -21.67 35.49
CA THR A 779 8.87 -21.04 36.28
C THR A 779 7.82 -22.07 36.71
N ARG A 780 7.15 -21.86 37.85
CA ARG A 780 6.08 -22.76 38.34
C ARG A 780 5.02 -23.08 37.26
N PRO A 781 4.48 -22.10 36.49
CA PRO A 781 3.55 -22.41 35.41
C PRO A 781 4.16 -23.24 34.27
N ALA A 782 5.45 -23.05 33.96
CA ALA A 782 6.13 -23.84 32.93
C ALA A 782 6.37 -25.29 33.37
N LEU A 783 6.85 -25.51 34.60
CA LEU A 783 7.05 -26.85 35.16
C LEU A 783 5.73 -27.62 35.30
N LEU A 784 4.66 -26.96 35.76
CA LEU A 784 3.30 -27.55 35.82
C LEU A 784 2.74 -27.88 34.44
N ARG A 785 2.97 -27.04 33.42
CA ARG A 785 2.60 -27.35 32.03
C ARG A 785 3.39 -28.53 31.47
N LEU A 786 4.68 -28.62 31.77
CA LEU A 786 5.55 -29.72 31.35
C LEU A 786 5.09 -31.04 31.97
N LEU A 787 4.89 -31.09 33.30
CA LEU A 787 4.40 -32.30 33.98
C LEU A 787 2.95 -32.66 33.60
N SER A 788 2.07 -31.68 33.41
CA SER A 788 0.69 -31.96 32.99
C SER A 788 0.59 -32.45 31.54
N SER A 789 1.55 -32.14 30.67
CA SER A 789 1.63 -32.69 29.30
C SER A 789 1.82 -34.22 29.26
N VAL A 790 2.30 -34.81 30.37
CA VAL A 790 2.48 -36.26 30.55
C VAL A 790 1.54 -36.83 31.63
N GLY A 791 0.36 -36.24 31.81
CA GLY A 791 -0.72 -36.83 32.62
C GLY A 791 -0.57 -36.73 34.14
N VAL A 792 0.48 -36.06 34.64
CA VAL A 792 0.62 -35.70 36.07
C VAL A 792 -0.36 -34.55 36.39
N THR A 793 -0.96 -34.55 37.58
CA THR A 793 -1.79 -33.44 38.07
C THR A 793 -0.95 -32.38 38.79
N GLU A 794 -1.50 -31.17 39.01
CA GLU A 794 -0.80 -30.16 39.81
C GLU A 794 -0.59 -30.60 41.26
N ILE A 795 -1.52 -31.36 41.86
CA ILE A 795 -1.39 -31.87 43.23
C ILE A 795 -0.24 -32.88 43.33
N GLU A 796 -0.14 -33.81 42.38
CA GLU A 796 0.97 -34.78 42.33
C GLU A 796 2.30 -34.08 42.04
N ALA A 797 2.32 -33.13 41.09
CA ALA A 797 3.51 -32.32 40.80
C ALA A 797 4.00 -31.56 42.03
N LEU A 798 3.12 -30.84 42.75
CA LEU A 798 3.48 -30.09 43.97
C LEU A 798 3.83 -31.01 45.15
N GLY A 799 3.26 -32.22 45.21
CA GLY A 799 3.66 -33.27 46.16
C GLY A 799 4.97 -33.97 45.78
N GLY A 800 5.48 -33.72 44.57
CA GLY A 800 6.67 -34.35 43.99
C GLY A 800 6.50 -35.81 43.60
N THR A 801 5.27 -36.29 43.44
CA THR A 801 4.97 -37.65 42.98
C THR A 801 4.74 -37.69 41.48
N ILE A 802 5.27 -38.72 40.82
CA ILE A 802 4.99 -39.02 39.42
C ILE A 802 4.25 -40.37 39.37
N PRO A 803 2.98 -40.40 38.94
CA PRO A 803 2.24 -41.63 38.70
C PRO A 803 2.92 -42.52 37.65
N ASP A 804 2.59 -43.81 37.62
CA ASP A 804 3.28 -44.74 36.73
C ASP A 804 3.02 -44.45 35.23
N ALA A 805 3.72 -45.15 34.33
CA ALA A 805 3.54 -44.94 32.89
C ALA A 805 2.15 -45.34 32.37
N THR A 806 1.51 -46.32 33.00
CA THR A 806 0.17 -46.83 32.65
C THR A 806 -0.90 -45.85 33.09
N GLU A 807 -0.86 -45.36 34.34
CA GLU A 807 -1.78 -44.34 34.84
C GLU A 807 -1.67 -43.04 34.05
N ARG A 808 -0.44 -42.53 33.83
CA ARG A 808 -0.22 -41.32 33.03
C ARG A 808 -0.78 -41.47 31.62
N TRP A 809 -0.59 -42.64 31.00
CA TRP A 809 -1.14 -42.93 29.67
C TRP A 809 -2.67 -43.02 29.67
N GLN A 810 -3.28 -43.71 30.64
CA GLN A 810 -4.75 -43.78 30.77
C GLN A 810 -5.37 -42.39 31.00
N ARG A 811 -4.74 -41.54 31.82
CA ARG A 811 -5.18 -40.15 32.06
C ARG A 811 -5.04 -39.28 30.81
N LEU A 812 -4.00 -39.48 29.99
CA LEU A 812 -3.87 -38.82 28.68
C LEU A 812 -4.94 -39.30 27.70
N LEU A 813 -5.20 -40.61 27.60
CA LEU A 813 -6.27 -41.17 26.78
C LEU A 813 -7.65 -40.63 27.20
N GLY A 814 -7.91 -40.51 28.50
CA GLY A 814 -9.14 -39.89 29.03
C GLY A 814 -9.27 -38.41 28.66
N ARG A 815 -8.19 -37.63 28.73
CA ARG A 815 -8.15 -36.23 28.23
C ARG A 815 -8.31 -36.13 26.71
N LEU A 816 -7.98 -37.18 25.97
CA LEU A 816 -8.19 -37.32 24.52
C LEU A 816 -9.55 -37.96 24.18
N GLY A 817 -10.45 -38.12 25.15
CA GLY A 817 -11.83 -38.58 24.95
C GLY A 817 -12.03 -40.11 24.88
N PHE A 818 -10.98 -40.92 25.02
CA PHE A 818 -11.08 -42.38 24.96
C PHE A 818 -11.57 -42.96 26.30
N ARG A 819 -12.77 -43.52 26.32
CA ARG A 819 -13.24 -44.45 27.37
C ARG A 819 -13.03 -45.91 26.91
N PRO A 820 -12.57 -46.81 27.79
CA PRO A 820 -12.55 -48.25 27.48
C PRO A 820 -13.98 -48.80 27.41
N ALA A 821 -14.25 -49.65 26.43
CA ALA A 821 -15.52 -50.37 26.32
C ALA A 821 -15.53 -51.57 27.30
N THR A 822 -16.56 -51.65 28.14
CA THR A 822 -16.80 -52.82 29.00
C THR A 822 -17.28 -54.00 28.15
N GLY A 823 -16.44 -55.02 27.95
CA GLY A 823 -16.84 -56.24 27.23
C GLY A 823 -15.85 -56.78 26.20
N ALA A 824 -14.54 -56.62 26.39
CA ALA A 824 -13.51 -57.34 25.63
C ALA A 824 -12.38 -57.78 26.57
N ALA A 825 -11.74 -58.92 26.30
CA ALA A 825 -10.64 -59.43 27.11
C ALA A 825 -9.44 -58.48 27.03
N ALA A 826 -8.97 -57.99 28.19
CA ALA A 826 -7.85 -57.06 28.25
C ALA A 826 -6.53 -57.77 27.90
N PRO A 827 -5.60 -57.11 27.16
CA PRO A 827 -4.22 -57.56 27.09
C PRO A 827 -3.58 -57.51 28.48
N SER A 828 -2.62 -58.40 28.76
CA SER A 828 -1.99 -58.44 30.09
C SER A 828 -1.26 -57.10 30.41
N PRO A 829 -1.29 -56.65 31.68
CA PRO A 829 -0.66 -55.38 32.06
C PRO A 829 0.83 -55.34 31.69
N ASP A 830 1.54 -56.46 31.81
CA ASP A 830 2.96 -56.61 31.47
C ASP A 830 3.26 -56.23 30.01
N SER A 831 2.32 -56.53 29.10
CA SER A 831 2.47 -56.27 27.67
C SER A 831 2.36 -54.78 27.34
N LEU A 832 1.45 -54.07 28.01
CA LEU A 832 1.34 -52.61 27.91
C LEU A 832 2.50 -51.90 28.61
N GLN A 833 2.92 -52.39 29.77
CA GLN A 833 4.04 -51.85 30.54
C GLN A 833 5.37 -52.02 29.78
N GLY A 834 5.60 -53.19 29.17
CA GLY A 834 6.77 -53.44 28.31
C GLY A 834 6.82 -52.54 27.08
N PHE A 835 5.68 -52.30 26.42
CA PHE A 835 5.58 -51.37 25.29
C PHE A 835 5.88 -49.92 25.70
N ALA A 836 5.26 -49.44 26.79
CA ALA A 836 5.47 -48.08 27.31
C ALA A 836 6.94 -47.84 27.73
N GLN A 837 7.57 -48.80 28.42
CA GLN A 837 8.99 -48.72 28.77
C GLN A 837 9.91 -48.77 27.55
N SER A 838 9.52 -49.44 26.46
CA SER A 838 10.29 -49.44 25.21
C SER A 838 10.30 -48.05 24.56
N LEU A 839 9.17 -47.34 24.61
CA LEU A 839 9.08 -45.94 24.19
C LEU A 839 9.87 -44.99 25.10
N GLU A 840 9.77 -45.09 26.44
CA GLU A 840 10.61 -44.29 27.34
C GLU A 840 12.12 -44.56 27.11
N ARG A 841 12.53 -45.81 26.88
CA ARG A 841 13.93 -46.15 26.52
C ARG A 841 14.38 -45.60 25.17
N THR A 842 13.51 -45.59 24.16
CA THR A 842 13.83 -45.06 22.81
C THR A 842 14.07 -43.55 22.82
N LEU A 843 13.49 -42.84 23.79
CA LEU A 843 13.66 -41.39 23.98
C LEU A 843 14.84 -41.02 24.92
N GLY A 844 15.44 -42.00 25.61
CA GLY A 844 16.40 -41.77 26.70
C GLY A 844 17.89 -41.79 26.35
N SER A 845 18.27 -42.15 25.12
CA SER A 845 19.69 -42.34 24.74
C SER A 845 20.39 -41.02 24.34
N PRO A 846 21.46 -40.58 25.03
CA PRO A 846 22.30 -39.48 24.57
C PRO A 846 23.15 -39.90 23.37
N GLY A 847 23.14 -39.10 22.30
CA GLY A 847 23.82 -39.46 21.05
C GLY A 847 25.32 -39.14 21.03
N MET A 848 26.10 -39.99 20.38
CA MET A 848 27.45 -39.69 19.87
C MET A 848 27.66 -40.30 18.48
N ALA A 849 28.64 -39.79 17.75
CA ALA A 849 28.71 -39.92 16.29
C ALA A 849 29.59 -41.07 15.77
N GLY A 850 29.12 -41.70 14.69
CA GLY A 850 29.93 -42.01 13.50
C GLY A 850 31.06 -43.05 13.59
N GLN A 851 30.79 -44.24 13.04
CA GLN A 851 31.66 -44.94 12.08
C GLN A 851 30.83 -46.01 11.34
N SER A 852 30.80 -45.97 10.00
CA SER A 852 31.57 -46.87 9.09
C SER A 852 30.83 -48.18 8.82
N ALA A 853 30.70 -48.71 7.59
CA ALA A 853 31.64 -48.65 6.47
C ALA A 853 31.14 -47.95 5.19
N CYS A 854 32.09 -47.65 4.30
CA CYS A 854 31.89 -46.96 3.03
C CYS A 854 31.61 -47.89 1.83
N SER A 855 31.26 -47.29 0.69
CA SER A 855 31.06 -47.94 -0.61
C SER A 855 32.31 -48.66 -1.15
N PRO A 856 32.15 -49.56 -2.15
CA PRO A 856 32.75 -49.21 -3.44
C PRO A 856 31.95 -49.59 -4.71
N HIS A 857 31.78 -48.59 -5.58
CA HIS A 857 32.03 -48.62 -7.04
C HIS A 857 31.68 -49.82 -7.98
N ARG A 858 30.76 -49.51 -8.93
CA ARG A 858 31.02 -49.33 -10.40
C ARG A 858 30.74 -50.51 -11.38
N LYS A 859 30.10 -50.11 -12.52
CA LYS A 859 29.93 -50.76 -13.86
C LYS A 859 28.52 -51.32 -14.21
N ARG A 860 28.21 -51.24 -15.52
CA ARG A 860 27.03 -51.78 -16.26
C ARG A 860 27.35 -53.20 -16.82
N PRO A 861 26.37 -54.01 -17.27
CA PRO A 861 25.73 -53.87 -18.62
C PRO A 861 24.31 -53.25 -18.55
N ALA A 862 23.64 -52.75 -19.60
CA ALA A 862 23.72 -52.86 -21.08
C ALA A 862 23.01 -54.09 -21.71
N GLU A 863 22.67 -53.95 -23.01
CA GLU A 863 22.08 -54.93 -23.95
C GLU A 863 20.54 -55.22 -23.89
N THR A 864 19.83 -55.52 -24.99
CA THR A 864 19.83 -54.90 -26.36
C THR A 864 18.49 -55.16 -27.09
N ALA A 865 18.11 -54.28 -28.04
CA ALA A 865 17.20 -54.55 -29.18
C ALA A 865 15.73 -54.94 -28.80
N ILE A 866 14.74 -55.15 -29.70
CA ILE A 866 14.69 -55.29 -31.17
C ILE A 866 13.52 -54.44 -31.74
N ALA A 867 13.71 -53.89 -32.95
CA ALA A 867 12.65 -53.49 -33.87
C ALA A 867 12.87 -54.23 -35.23
N PRO A 868 11.93 -54.29 -36.19
CA PRO A 868 10.62 -53.63 -36.26
C PRO A 868 9.47 -54.59 -36.68
N ARG A 869 8.31 -54.05 -37.09
CA ARG A 869 7.55 -54.62 -38.22
C ARG A 869 6.87 -53.54 -39.07
N SER A 870 6.73 -53.80 -40.36
CA SER A 870 6.50 -52.76 -41.37
C SER A 870 5.61 -53.21 -42.54
N ILE A 871 4.71 -52.32 -42.96
CA ILE A 871 3.92 -52.37 -44.20
C ILE A 871 3.98 -50.94 -44.75
N ARG A 872 4.80 -50.65 -45.78
CA ARG A 872 4.43 -50.66 -47.22
C ARG A 872 3.17 -49.80 -47.48
N ARG A 873 3.16 -48.80 -48.39
CA ARG A 873 3.95 -48.62 -49.61
C ARG A 873 4.39 -47.16 -49.88
N ARG A 874 5.50 -47.03 -50.59
CA ARG A 874 5.93 -45.91 -51.47
C ARG A 874 5.50 -46.27 -52.93
N PRO A 875 5.70 -45.46 -54.00
CA PRO A 875 6.21 -44.08 -54.09
C PRO A 875 5.43 -43.21 -55.15
N ASN A 876 6.08 -42.16 -55.66
CA ASN A 876 5.84 -41.48 -56.96
C ASN A 876 4.59 -40.57 -57.11
N ASN A 877 4.61 -39.46 -57.88
CA ASN A 877 5.76 -38.84 -58.57
C ASN A 877 5.68 -37.31 -58.75
N ALA A 878 6.85 -36.75 -59.08
CA ALA A 878 7.20 -35.46 -59.68
C ALA A 878 6.11 -34.46 -60.18
N GLY A 879 6.38 -33.16 -59.97
CA GLY A 879 5.53 -32.05 -60.44
C GLY A 879 6.12 -30.64 -60.21
N GLN A 880 7.40 -30.43 -60.53
CA GLN A 880 8.00 -29.09 -60.74
C GLN A 880 8.05 -28.79 -62.26
N PRO A 881 8.35 -27.54 -62.73
CA PRO A 881 8.79 -26.34 -61.99
C PRO A 881 7.96 -25.06 -62.28
N SER A 882 8.27 -23.95 -61.58
CA SER A 882 8.19 -22.57 -62.11
C SER A 882 8.94 -21.58 -61.20
N GLU A 883 10.03 -21.02 -61.71
CA GLU A 883 10.68 -19.77 -61.24
C GLU A 883 10.21 -18.60 -62.16
N PRO A 884 10.71 -17.34 -62.08
CA PRO A 884 11.60 -16.71 -61.10
C PRO A 884 11.09 -15.34 -60.54
N TRP A 885 11.97 -14.63 -59.83
CA TRP A 885 11.89 -13.24 -59.37
C TRP A 885 11.72 -12.20 -60.52
N PRO A 886 11.26 -10.96 -60.23
CA PRO A 886 12.21 -9.87 -59.91
C PRO A 886 11.73 -8.87 -58.83
N ASP A 887 12.44 -7.75 -58.69
CA ASP A 887 12.71 -7.10 -57.39
C ASP A 887 12.13 -5.67 -57.21
N GLN A 888 12.05 -5.25 -55.94
CA GLN A 888 12.11 -3.88 -55.41
C GLN A 888 10.96 -2.82 -55.53
N LEU A 889 10.99 -1.93 -54.51
CA LEU A 889 10.50 -0.53 -54.45
C LEU A 889 8.99 -0.19 -54.34
N ALA A 890 8.42 -0.34 -53.13
CA ALA A 890 7.19 0.38 -52.72
C ALA A 890 7.12 0.80 -51.22
N TRP A 891 8.24 1.01 -50.53
CA TRP A 891 8.26 1.29 -49.07
C TRP A 891 8.56 2.76 -48.70
N LEU A 892 7.64 3.69 -48.99
CA LEU A 892 7.65 5.04 -48.39
C LEU A 892 6.30 5.78 -48.52
N GLN A 893 5.42 5.69 -47.52
CA GLN A 893 4.60 6.82 -47.01
C GLN A 893 3.68 6.43 -45.82
N ARG A 894 2.98 7.43 -45.25
CA ARG A 894 1.90 7.34 -44.22
C ARG A 894 2.27 6.77 -42.83
N ARG A 895 3.19 7.44 -42.15
CA ARG A 895 3.06 7.70 -40.70
C ARG A 895 3.25 9.19 -40.39
N LYS A 896 2.18 9.88 -39.98
CA LYS A 896 2.23 11.19 -39.29
C LYS A 896 1.30 11.16 -38.07
N ARG A 897 1.69 11.86 -37.01
CA ARG A 897 0.96 11.97 -35.75
C ARG A 897 0.30 13.35 -35.63
N THR A 898 -0.93 13.36 -35.15
CA THR A 898 -1.61 14.50 -34.51
C THR A 898 -2.38 13.95 -33.29
N ALA A 899 -2.75 14.75 -32.29
CA ALA A 899 -2.60 16.20 -32.15
C ALA A 899 -1.76 16.60 -30.91
N ARG A 900 -1.23 17.83 -30.96
CA ARG A 900 -0.93 18.64 -29.78
C ARG A 900 -1.93 19.79 -29.78
N SER A 901 -2.46 20.18 -28.63
CA SER A 901 -3.08 21.49 -28.51
C SER A 901 -2.00 22.57 -28.62
N HIS A 902 -2.11 23.41 -29.65
CA HIS A 902 -1.41 24.67 -29.75
C HIS A 902 -2.46 25.77 -29.75
N ILE A 903 -2.48 26.59 -28.70
CA ILE A 903 -3.07 27.92 -28.79
C ILE A 903 -2.22 28.68 -29.80
N ARG A 904 -2.84 29.16 -30.89
CA ARG A 904 -2.22 30.00 -31.90
C ARG A 904 -2.70 31.43 -31.71
N ALA A 905 -1.76 32.35 -31.52
CA ALA A 905 -2.02 33.77 -31.66
C ALA A 905 -1.72 34.15 -33.11
N ASP A 906 -2.75 34.42 -33.90
CA ASP A 906 -2.66 35.22 -35.13
C ASP A 906 -3.44 36.52 -34.88
N SER A 907 -2.73 37.63 -34.74
CA SER A 907 -3.29 38.99 -34.66
C SER A 907 -2.16 39.98 -34.95
N ALA A 908 -1.99 40.30 -36.23
CA ALA A 908 -0.93 41.19 -36.71
C ALA A 908 -1.38 41.90 -38.00
N ALA A 909 -2.14 42.98 -37.84
CA ALA A 909 -2.46 43.95 -38.89
C ALA A 909 -2.68 45.33 -38.26
N SER A 910 -2.41 46.39 -39.03
CA SER A 910 -2.80 47.78 -38.75
C SER A 910 -2.32 48.41 -37.44
N VAL A 911 -1.04 48.78 -37.43
CA VAL A 911 -0.59 50.00 -36.75
C VAL A 911 -1.01 51.21 -37.59
N PRO A 912 -1.60 52.24 -36.99
CA PRO A 912 -1.31 53.63 -37.34
C PRO A 912 -0.43 54.25 -36.24
N ALA A 913 0.38 55.23 -36.60
CA ALA A 913 1.28 55.94 -35.69
C ALA A 913 1.08 57.44 -35.83
N ASN A 914 1.34 58.19 -34.73
CA ASN A 914 1.74 59.61 -34.73
C ASN A 914 0.70 60.61 -35.30
N LEU A 915 0.30 61.70 -34.62
CA LEU A 915 1.15 62.68 -33.92
C LEU A 915 0.33 63.70 -33.09
N HIS A 916 1.06 64.50 -32.31
CA HIS A 916 0.78 65.89 -31.89
C HIS A 916 -0.26 66.25 -30.80
N LEU A 917 0.22 67.14 -29.90
CA LEU A 917 -0.37 68.39 -29.35
C LEU A 917 -1.82 68.37 -28.82
N GLY A 918 -2.13 68.86 -27.61
CA GLY A 918 -1.27 69.46 -26.58
C GLY A 918 -2.06 70.45 -25.69
N THR A 919 -1.43 71.02 -24.64
CA THR A 919 -1.95 72.15 -23.81
C THR A 919 -3.29 71.91 -23.05
N ARG A 920 -3.73 72.70 -22.04
CA ARG A 920 -3.08 73.50 -20.97
C ARG A 920 -4.19 74.11 -20.06
N ALA A 921 -4.40 73.57 -18.86
CA ALA A 921 -5.02 74.24 -17.69
C ALA A 921 -4.80 73.30 -16.48
N GLN A 922 -4.31 73.67 -15.29
CA GLN A 922 -4.40 74.85 -14.42
C GLN A 922 -5.60 74.88 -13.45
N PHE A 923 -5.31 75.41 -12.27
CA PHE A 923 -6.14 75.75 -11.12
C PHE A 923 -6.65 74.64 -10.17
N THR A 924 -6.02 74.65 -8.99
CA THR A 924 -6.51 74.28 -7.66
C THR A 924 -7.37 75.42 -7.08
N PRO A 925 -7.70 75.41 -5.78
CA PRO A 925 -8.71 74.60 -5.09
C PRO A 925 -9.84 75.51 -4.54
N ASP A 926 -10.74 75.00 -3.69
CA ASP A 926 -11.15 75.81 -2.53
C ASP A 926 -11.59 74.97 -1.31
N ARG A 927 -11.70 75.64 -0.16
CA ARG A 927 -12.15 75.13 1.14
C ARG A 927 -13.54 75.69 1.49
N LEU A 928 -14.30 74.93 2.26
CA LEU A 928 -15.04 75.49 3.40
C LEU A 928 -14.75 74.68 4.66
N ARG A 929 -14.89 75.32 5.83
CA ARG A 929 -14.35 74.86 7.12
C ARG A 929 -15.19 75.43 8.27
N ALA A 930 -15.70 74.58 9.16
CA ALA A 930 -16.25 74.95 10.47
C ALA A 930 -16.14 73.79 11.48
N GLU A 931 -16.14 74.15 12.76
CA GLU A 931 -15.93 73.34 14.00
C GLU A 931 -17.01 73.81 15.03
N PRO A 932 -17.05 73.43 16.33
CA PRO A 932 -16.51 72.26 17.07
C PRO A 932 -17.60 71.52 17.92
N GLY A 933 -17.19 70.54 18.77
CA GLY A 933 -18.03 69.77 19.73
C GLY A 933 -18.45 70.54 21.01
N PRO A 934 -18.23 70.06 22.27
CA PRO A 934 -17.77 68.74 22.79
C PRO A 934 -19.00 67.87 23.22
N ILE A 935 -19.17 67.06 24.29
CA ILE A 935 -18.48 66.59 25.54
C ILE A 935 -19.07 65.17 25.88
N MET A 936 -18.83 64.37 26.94
CA MET A 936 -18.08 64.41 28.23
C MET A 936 -17.20 63.12 28.40
N GLN A 937 -16.99 62.62 29.63
CA GLN A 937 -16.26 61.38 30.02
C GLN A 937 -16.80 60.80 31.35
N ALA A 938 -16.52 59.52 31.66
CA ALA A 938 -16.42 58.83 32.99
C ALA A 938 -16.91 57.37 32.93
N HIS A 939 -16.46 56.38 33.74
CA HIS A 939 -15.19 56.12 34.44
C HIS A 939 -15.11 54.62 34.88
N THR A 940 -13.90 54.10 35.12
CA THR A 940 -13.52 52.94 36.00
C THR A 940 -14.18 51.55 35.90
N SER A 941 -13.32 50.51 35.89
CA SER A 941 -13.60 49.16 36.44
C SER A 941 -13.27 49.12 37.96
N PRO A 942 -13.71 48.12 38.76
CA PRO A 942 -12.85 46.94 39.00
C PRO A 942 -13.52 45.58 39.40
N ALA A 943 -12.67 44.54 39.39
CA ALA A 943 -12.59 43.27 40.17
C ALA A 943 -13.73 42.73 41.09
N SER A 944 -14.03 41.43 40.87
CA SER A 944 -13.91 40.25 41.79
C SER A 944 -14.60 40.15 43.18
N VAL A 945 -14.77 38.88 43.61
CA VAL A 945 -15.20 38.38 44.96
C VAL A 945 -16.72 38.49 45.19
N SER A 946 -17.45 37.63 45.94
CA SER A 946 -17.48 36.19 46.34
C SER A 946 -18.61 36.07 47.41
N PHE A 947 -18.91 34.86 47.93
CA PHE A 947 -20.08 34.53 48.79
C PHE A 947 -21.43 34.64 48.03
N GLY A 948 -22.53 33.91 48.33
CA GLY A 948 -22.89 33.07 49.49
C GLY A 948 -24.10 33.70 50.23
N SER A 949 -25.21 33.03 50.55
CA SER A 949 -25.53 31.58 50.55
C SER A 949 -27.05 31.30 50.78
N HIS A 950 -27.46 30.02 50.70
CA HIS A 950 -28.67 29.39 51.30
C HIS A 950 -30.11 29.57 50.72
N VAL A 951 -30.93 28.55 51.08
CA VAL A 951 -32.41 28.35 51.00
C VAL A 951 -33.04 27.83 49.69
N ALA A 952 -32.99 26.49 49.59
CA ALA A 952 -33.96 25.51 49.08
C ALA A 952 -35.24 25.94 48.31
N PHE A 953 -35.50 25.24 47.20
CA PHE A 953 -36.71 24.42 47.01
C PHE A 953 -36.39 23.25 46.06
N GLU A 954 -37.04 22.09 46.23
CA GLU A 954 -36.87 20.87 45.40
C GLU A 954 -38.15 20.60 44.58
N PRO A 955 -38.12 19.80 43.49
CA PRO A 955 -38.30 18.35 43.66
C PRO A 955 -37.58 17.40 42.67
N GLY A 956 -36.98 16.33 43.21
CA GLY A 956 -37.07 14.94 42.75
C GLY A 956 -36.76 14.53 41.30
N LEU A 957 -35.56 14.00 41.08
CA LEU A 957 -35.28 12.86 40.19
C LEU A 957 -34.16 11.97 40.80
N PRO A 958 -34.14 10.65 40.55
CA PRO A 958 -33.32 9.70 41.31
C PRO A 958 -31.85 9.63 40.87
N ASP A 959 -30.97 9.47 41.85
CA ASP A 959 -29.51 9.42 41.70
C ASP A 959 -29.00 7.96 41.53
N PRO A 960 -28.16 7.63 40.53
CA PRO A 960 -27.59 6.28 40.39
C PRO A 960 -26.46 6.04 41.41
N GLY A 961 -26.72 5.17 42.39
CA GLY A 961 -25.86 4.98 43.55
C GLY A 961 -24.41 4.56 43.28
N THR A 962 -23.51 4.99 44.17
CA THR A 962 -22.10 4.57 44.21
C THR A 962 -21.97 3.07 44.51
N PRO A 963 -21.06 2.34 43.82
CA PRO A 963 -20.80 0.93 44.12
C PRO A 963 -20.20 0.75 45.52
N THR A 964 -20.44 -0.42 46.11
CA THR A 964 -19.98 -0.78 47.46
C THR A 964 -18.68 -1.57 47.43
N SER A 965 -18.06 -1.80 48.60
CA SER A 965 -16.79 -2.53 48.68
C SER A 965 -16.85 -4.00 48.22
N ALA A 966 -18.04 -4.55 47.94
CA ALA A 966 -18.19 -5.87 47.32
C ALA A 966 -17.90 -5.85 45.82
N ASP A 967 -18.17 -4.74 45.12
CA ASP A 967 -18.06 -4.61 43.67
C ASP A 967 -16.60 -4.54 43.17
N LEU A 968 -15.64 -4.33 44.08
CA LEU A 968 -14.21 -4.22 43.78
C LEU A 968 -13.45 -5.56 43.79
N ALA A 969 -14.09 -6.67 44.20
CA ALA A 969 -13.46 -7.98 44.29
C ALA A 969 -13.52 -8.81 42.98
N SER A 970 -14.29 -8.36 41.99
CA SER A 970 -14.57 -9.11 40.74
C SER A 970 -13.66 -8.74 39.55
N PHE A 971 -12.57 -8.00 39.79
CA PHE A 971 -11.78 -7.33 38.74
C PHE A 971 -10.47 -8.04 38.36
N GLU A 972 -10.43 -9.38 38.36
CA GLU A 972 -9.31 -10.15 37.81
C GLU A 972 -9.77 -11.36 36.96
N ALA A 973 -9.16 -11.52 35.78
CA ALA A 973 -9.21 -12.70 34.90
C ALA A 973 -10.53 -13.11 34.18
N GLU A 974 -11.26 -12.16 33.59
CA GLU A 974 -12.22 -12.45 32.50
C GLU A 974 -11.52 -12.47 31.11
N PRO A 975 -11.39 -13.61 30.41
CA PRO A 975 -10.91 -13.65 29.02
C PRO A 975 -12.00 -13.16 28.05
N PHE A 976 -11.61 -12.38 27.04
CA PHE A 976 -12.49 -11.64 26.10
C PHE A 976 -13.83 -12.33 25.74
N GLY A 977 -14.88 -12.03 26.52
CA GLY A 977 -16.18 -12.66 26.45
C GLY A 977 -17.03 -12.27 25.23
N VAL A 978 -16.70 -12.82 24.07
CA VAL A 978 -17.72 -13.20 23.08
C VAL A 978 -18.02 -14.67 23.32
N GLY A 979 -19.14 -14.96 24.01
CA GLY A 979 -19.57 -16.34 24.24
C GLY A 979 -19.68 -17.08 22.90
N PRO A 980 -19.00 -18.23 22.73
CA PRO A 980 -18.89 -18.84 21.42
C PRO A 980 -20.25 -19.31 20.92
N LEU A 981 -20.55 -18.97 19.66
CA LEU A 981 -21.40 -19.84 18.85
C LEU A 981 -20.56 -21.10 18.59
N ASP A 982 -20.70 -22.12 19.45
CA ASP A 982 -19.93 -23.37 19.40
C ASP A 982 -20.32 -24.21 18.17
N PHE A 983 -19.83 -23.77 17.01
CA PHE A 983 -19.79 -24.52 15.78
C PHE A 983 -18.74 -25.63 15.89
N HIS A 984 -19.03 -26.63 16.75
CA HIS A 984 -18.15 -27.76 17.05
C HIS A 984 -17.56 -28.34 15.76
N LEU A 985 -16.24 -28.25 15.63
CA LEU A 985 -15.55 -28.71 14.43
C LEU A 985 -15.73 -30.22 14.24
N ASP A 986 -15.84 -30.97 15.33
CA ASP A 986 -16.08 -32.41 15.34
C ASP A 986 -17.47 -32.76 14.80
N TRP A 987 -18.50 -31.95 15.05
CA TRP A 987 -19.84 -32.10 14.47
C TRP A 987 -19.82 -31.83 12.96
N LEU A 988 -19.12 -30.77 12.51
CA LEU A 988 -18.90 -30.52 11.08
C LEU A 988 -18.08 -31.63 10.40
N LEU A 989 -17.19 -32.30 11.14
CA LEU A 989 -16.41 -33.44 10.63
C LEU A 989 -17.25 -34.73 10.56
N GLN A 990 -18.16 -34.97 11.51
CA GLN A 990 -19.13 -36.07 11.48
C GLN A 990 -20.08 -35.96 10.26
N ILE A 991 -20.54 -34.75 9.93
CA ILE A 991 -21.36 -34.47 8.73
C ILE A 991 -20.62 -34.79 7.40
N LEU A 992 -19.28 -34.91 7.42
CA LEU A 992 -18.50 -35.35 6.26
C LEU A 992 -18.13 -36.86 6.27
N GLU A 993 -18.44 -37.58 7.35
CA GLU A 993 -18.21 -39.02 7.47
C GLU A 993 -19.48 -39.85 7.25
N ALA A 994 -20.66 -39.29 7.57
CA ALA A 994 -21.92 -39.61 6.90
C ALA A 994 -21.92 -39.02 5.48
#